data_AF-A0A418QLT7-F1
#
_entry.id   AF-A0A418QLT7-F1
#
_cell.length_a   1.000
_cell.length_b   1.000
_cell.length_c   1.000
_cell.angle_alpha   90.00
_cell.angle_beta   90.00
_cell.angle_gamma   90.00
#
_symmetry.space_group_name_H-M   'P 1'
#
loop_
_entity.id
_entity.type
_entity.pdbx_description
1 polymer ?
#
loop_
_entity_poly.entity_id
_entity_poly.type
_entity_poly.pdbx_seq_one_letter_code
_entity_poly.pdbx_strand_id
1 'polypeptide(L)'
;MPPPDPVAVCARRLRRRLPDSQNSSPIFFFSMRPPLLPPGSRSRANGWLLGLCLTVGLSTAQAQTATYSLTGAPQTYTVPAGATRLRVVAQGAGFMTGPASSRPALVSAVLTVTPGEVLTVVVGGPGEQAFGSAPYTPGLGGYNGGGSGGPTTASQIAGNGGSGATDLRRIAGASSTAPLGGGTLMSTNSQRLLVAGGAGAPGTNAGEDGTGGNAGGKAGTTTGGGSGGFPASFSFSAGNSGTAGAGGAGGAGPVGGHGGGGGYFGGGGGASGGFANNMFNMPGGGGGGSSYVQPTALAGGSTPSYALATTGTGTLALTPQFVPTLAGISPASGTAGSSLLLTGTNLTGTTVITFAGTSNNTVASGFTVNADGTQISGITVPAGAQTGSVSVTTPDGTSNGVSFAVVANAVVYSLAPASGPVGTSVIITGANFVNVSRVTFNQSTSTASFVVNSATQITAVVPASATTGPVGVNNGGTTAFSAAPFTVTASAPAISSFTPSSGPVGTSVILTGTGFTGATAVAVNGTAAPGFVIDSDTQITVSIPTGASSGTISVTTPGGTGSSSTVFTVSVPAPAPACTAQVTVTPAGPVRLSGGGSVTLTAQALEPAFNTGTGFNSTAAVTAVQPDGKILAAGTTTYNGTPTNNLVRLNPDGTIDASFTQPGTGLNGSVRTILLQPDGKILVAGAFTSYNGTARKLVARLNADGSLDATFRETGTGISGTISSGPFDIGPGITDMALQPDGKVLVAGAFSNYNGTARVNVARLNADGSLDAGFAPTPTSFTDGANVVVVQPNGKILLGGSFRVMNGGPQSGAVVRRFNADGTTDGSFQPVLSSNVDANVQALALQADGKFLLGGSFNVGPFTTARYLERRNADGSLDAGFPTGGPNFSVAAVQVQADGKLVLGGLFTSYAGTARGRLARLNPDGTLDNGFATGAGFNSNVRALTLQADGKLLATGTFTSYNGSPATRIARLNPDGSLNDTATPIAGATYAWSNGQTGASITVDQAGSYSATASYGSGCTATSRAVQVTADTTLTNLIVSTAQTISGSYNNVTITGTGAATLGAALQVAGTLTVQAGGSLVTNCQPVTGAGSFVLAAGGTLSICDAAGISSSGATGAVQLAGSRTFSPTATYRYAGTQAQTTGSGLPAQVRNLEVGNAAGLTLTQPLSVGRELRLTTGNLTLNGRALTLLSSDTLTALVVNTNGQVNGPATVQRYLSPALNPGPGYRHLAAPVLRVYPNRE
;
A
#
# COMPACT_ATOMS: atom_id res chain seq x y z
N MET A 1 35.86 3.31 -13.76
CA MET A 1 37.02 2.60 -14.34
C MET A 1 36.72 1.12 -14.35
N PRO A 2 37.24 0.33 -15.32
CA PRO A 2 38.04 0.72 -16.49
C PRO A 2 37.28 0.65 -17.86
N PRO A 3 37.76 1.35 -18.92
CA PRO A 3 37.26 1.30 -20.31
C PRO A 3 38.19 0.40 -21.22
N PRO A 4 38.01 0.28 -22.57
CA PRO A 4 38.18 1.36 -23.58
C PRO A 4 36.91 1.54 -24.48
N ASP A 5 36.75 2.45 -25.46
CA ASP A 5 37.59 3.35 -26.30
C ASP A 5 38.26 2.75 -27.59
N PRO A 6 38.63 3.55 -28.63
CA PRO A 6 38.33 4.99 -28.90
C PRO A 6 38.02 5.39 -30.39
N VAL A 7 37.72 6.68 -30.65
CA VAL A 7 38.42 7.63 -31.61
C VAL A 7 37.61 8.96 -31.82
N ALA A 8 38.26 10.07 -32.23
CA ALA A 8 37.92 11.48 -31.93
C ALA A 8 38.15 12.44 -33.17
N VAL A 9 37.83 13.76 -33.26
CA VAL A 9 37.18 14.80 -32.39
C VAL A 9 36.85 16.12 -33.19
N CYS A 10 36.19 17.13 -32.55
CA CYS A 10 36.34 18.62 -32.71
C CYS A 10 35.27 19.58 -33.36
N ALA A 11 34.76 20.51 -32.51
CA ALA A 11 34.69 22.00 -32.69
C ALA A 11 33.42 22.84 -33.14
N ARG A 12 33.19 23.94 -32.39
CA ARG A 12 32.53 25.28 -32.66
C ARG A 12 30.99 25.55 -32.68
N ARG A 13 30.54 26.24 -31.61
CA ARG A 13 29.73 27.51 -31.49
C ARG A 13 28.46 27.86 -32.34
N LEU A 14 27.30 27.88 -31.64
CA LEU A 14 26.48 29.05 -31.20
C LEU A 14 25.60 29.96 -32.14
N ARG A 15 24.35 30.24 -31.65
CA ARG A 15 23.28 31.23 -32.01
C ARG A 15 22.21 30.75 -33.02
N ARG A 16 20.88 31.00 -32.94
CA ARG A 16 19.90 31.75 -32.08
C ARG A 16 19.17 32.91 -32.82
N ARG A 17 17.88 32.73 -33.20
CA ARG A 17 16.74 33.66 -32.92
C ARG A 17 15.36 33.10 -33.36
N LEU A 18 14.32 33.75 -32.82
CA LEU A 18 12.85 33.57 -32.92
C LEU A 18 12.26 34.73 -33.81
N PRO A 19 10.94 34.85 -34.18
CA PRO A 19 9.80 34.92 -33.23
C PRO A 19 8.33 34.64 -33.70
N ASP A 20 7.38 34.80 -32.75
CA ASP A 20 5.97 35.28 -32.85
C ASP A 20 4.85 34.47 -33.59
N SER A 21 3.55 34.49 -33.20
CA SER A 21 2.86 34.92 -31.94
C SER A 21 1.34 34.52 -31.85
N GLN A 22 0.75 34.60 -30.63
CA GLN A 22 -0.68 34.90 -30.25
C GLN A 22 -1.90 34.01 -30.68
N ASN A 23 -2.46 33.26 -29.69
CA ASN A 23 -3.79 33.45 -29.03
C ASN A 23 -5.18 33.28 -29.74
N SER A 24 -6.20 32.89 -28.93
CA SER A 24 -7.68 33.03 -29.09
C SER A 24 -8.57 31.88 -29.67
N SER A 25 -9.74 31.72 -29.03
CA SER A 25 -11.00 31.03 -29.48
C SER A 25 -12.13 32.11 -29.64
N PRO A 26 -13.43 31.86 -30.00
CA PRO A 26 -14.17 30.60 -30.23
C PRO A 26 -15.26 30.57 -31.38
N ILE A 27 -15.88 29.39 -31.61
CA ILE A 27 -17.32 29.09 -31.92
C ILE A 27 -18.07 29.63 -33.20
N PHE A 28 -18.71 28.68 -33.94
CA PHE A 28 -19.85 28.70 -34.91
C PHE A 28 -20.02 29.72 -36.06
N PHE A 29 -20.32 29.23 -37.29
CA PHE A 29 -21.60 29.44 -38.03
C PHE A 29 -21.77 28.51 -39.29
N PHE A 30 -22.71 28.77 -40.21
CA PHE A 30 -23.39 27.78 -41.08
C PHE A 30 -23.16 27.88 -42.63
N SER A 31 -23.16 26.71 -43.30
CA SER A 31 -23.83 26.38 -44.59
C SER A 31 -23.20 26.56 -46.01
N MET A 32 -23.68 25.66 -46.90
CA MET A 32 -23.84 25.73 -48.39
C MET A 32 -22.87 25.00 -49.35
N ARG A 33 -23.46 24.62 -50.50
CA ARG A 33 -23.09 23.70 -51.62
C ARG A 33 -23.05 24.51 -52.96
N PRO A 34 -22.95 23.94 -54.20
CA PRO A 34 -22.24 22.77 -54.77
C PRO A 34 -21.34 23.23 -55.99
N PRO A 35 -20.99 22.41 -57.03
CA PRO A 35 -21.88 21.97 -58.13
C PRO A 35 -21.68 20.48 -58.57
N LEU A 36 -21.94 20.11 -59.85
CA LEU A 36 -22.27 18.73 -60.32
C LEU A 36 -21.62 18.29 -61.68
N LEU A 37 -21.32 16.98 -61.82
CA LEU A 37 -21.51 16.11 -63.03
C LEU A 37 -20.71 16.35 -64.36
N PRO A 38 -20.72 15.48 -65.42
CA PRO A 38 -21.21 14.08 -65.62
C PRO A 38 -20.15 13.07 -66.25
N PRO A 39 -20.31 12.29 -67.38
CA PRO A 39 -19.96 10.83 -67.38
C PRO A 39 -19.16 10.24 -68.61
N GLY A 40 -18.90 8.91 -68.69
CA GLY A 40 -18.35 8.29 -69.93
C GLY A 40 -18.05 6.76 -70.04
N SER A 41 -19.01 5.98 -70.58
CA SER A 41 -18.90 4.85 -71.56
C SER A 41 -17.72 3.83 -71.69
N ARG A 42 -18.07 2.51 -71.74
CA ARG A 42 -17.62 1.40 -72.66
C ARG A 42 -16.09 1.05 -72.68
N SER A 43 -15.51 -0.04 -73.23
CA SER A 43 -15.83 -1.19 -74.14
C SER A 43 -14.65 -2.22 -74.07
N ARG A 44 -14.58 -3.48 -74.59
CA ARG A 44 -15.46 -4.54 -75.17
C ARG A 44 -14.58 -5.78 -75.58
N ALA A 45 -15.14 -7.00 -75.69
CA ALA A 45 -14.66 -8.14 -76.54
C ALA A 45 -13.30 -8.84 -76.17
N ASN A 46 -12.81 -9.95 -76.77
CA ASN A 46 -13.37 -11.22 -77.33
C ASN A 46 -12.20 -12.23 -77.61
N GLY A 47 -12.49 -13.53 -77.76
CA GLY A 47 -11.60 -14.55 -78.37
C GLY A 47 -11.54 -15.86 -77.56
N TRP A 48 -12.04 -17.04 -77.94
CA TRP A 48 -12.02 -17.85 -79.19
C TRP A 48 -10.68 -18.52 -79.55
N LEU A 49 -10.58 -19.85 -79.40
CA LEU A 49 -10.32 -20.83 -80.50
C LEU A 49 -10.27 -22.30 -79.97
N LEU A 50 -10.86 -23.23 -80.74
CA LEU A 50 -10.74 -24.71 -80.74
C LEU A 50 -10.90 -25.51 -79.41
N GLY A 51 -11.32 -26.78 -79.40
CA GLY A 51 -11.87 -27.59 -80.50
C GLY A 51 -11.13 -28.91 -80.77
N LEU A 52 -11.52 -29.97 -80.05
CA LEU A 52 -11.33 -31.35 -80.51
C LEU A 52 -12.49 -32.21 -80.02
N CYS A 53 -13.00 -33.10 -80.87
CA CYS A 53 -14.03 -34.08 -80.54
C CYS A 53 -13.48 -35.48 -80.85
N LEU A 54 -13.62 -36.42 -79.93
CA LEU A 54 -13.36 -37.83 -80.19
C LEU A 54 -14.47 -38.66 -79.52
N THR A 55 -15.18 -39.45 -80.33
CA THR A 55 -16.43 -40.10 -79.91
C THR A 55 -16.24 -41.61 -79.77
N VAL A 56 -16.10 -42.11 -78.53
CA VAL A 56 -16.46 -43.48 -78.15
C VAL A 56 -17.02 -43.45 -76.71
N GLY A 57 -18.22 -43.95 -76.42
CA GLY A 57 -19.22 -44.50 -77.34
C GLY A 57 -20.65 -44.34 -76.81
N LEU A 58 -21.57 -44.04 -77.73
CA LEU A 58 -23.01 -44.04 -77.46
C LEU A 58 -23.54 -45.48 -77.43
N SER A 59 -23.75 -46.05 -76.24
CA SER A 59 -24.69 -47.16 -76.07
C SER A 59 -26.10 -46.59 -75.93
N THR A 60 -26.77 -46.35 -77.07
CA THR A 60 -28.11 -45.76 -77.11
C THR A 60 -29.17 -46.67 -76.48
N ALA A 61 -29.90 -46.15 -75.50
CA ALA A 61 -31.11 -46.77 -74.96
C ALA A 61 -32.16 -45.72 -74.52
N GLN A 62 -32.39 -44.68 -75.34
CA GLN A 62 -33.54 -43.79 -75.12
C GLN A 62 -34.86 -44.58 -75.21
N ALA A 63 -35.81 -44.20 -74.36
CA ALA A 63 -37.05 -44.95 -74.13
C ALA A 63 -37.89 -45.14 -75.41
N GLN A 64 -37.99 -46.38 -75.89
CA GLN A 64 -39.00 -46.78 -76.86
C GLN A 64 -40.21 -47.40 -76.14
N THR A 65 -41.40 -46.93 -76.52
CA THR A 65 -42.68 -47.49 -76.09
C THR A 65 -43.11 -48.60 -77.05
N ALA A 66 -43.50 -49.76 -76.54
CA ALA A 66 -43.98 -50.90 -77.34
C ALA A 66 -45.50 -51.10 -77.20
N THR A 67 -46.17 -51.59 -78.25
CA THR A 67 -47.64 -51.64 -78.38
C THR A 67 -48.10 -52.92 -79.10
N TYR A 68 -49.26 -53.50 -78.70
CA TYR A 68 -49.74 -54.83 -79.11
C TYR A 68 -51.27 -54.88 -79.33
N SER A 69 -51.77 -55.88 -80.10
CA SER A 69 -53.17 -55.98 -80.57
C SER A 69 -53.75 -57.39 -80.57
N LEU A 70 -55.09 -57.51 -80.65
CA LEU A 70 -55.83 -58.78 -80.57
C LEU A 70 -55.56 -59.75 -81.73
N THR A 71 -54.79 -60.81 -81.42
CA THR A 71 -54.41 -61.87 -82.37
C THR A 71 -54.58 -63.29 -81.80
N GLY A 72 -54.96 -63.44 -80.52
CA GLY A 72 -55.05 -64.74 -79.82
C GLY A 72 -53.71 -65.43 -79.51
N ALA A 73 -52.63 -65.07 -80.20
CA ALA A 73 -51.29 -65.62 -79.98
C ALA A 73 -50.48 -64.81 -78.94
N PRO A 74 -49.58 -65.45 -78.15
CA PRO A 74 -48.65 -64.74 -77.29
C PRO A 74 -47.63 -63.88 -78.06
N GLN A 75 -47.20 -62.78 -77.45
CA GLN A 75 -46.16 -61.84 -77.93
C GLN A 75 -45.19 -61.49 -76.78
N THR A 76 -44.02 -60.89 -77.03
CA THR A 76 -42.99 -60.63 -76.00
C THR A 76 -42.46 -59.18 -75.97
N TYR A 77 -41.90 -58.77 -74.82
CA TYR A 77 -41.24 -57.47 -74.58
C TYR A 77 -40.02 -57.64 -73.67
N THR A 78 -38.91 -56.94 -73.93
CA THR A 78 -37.69 -56.97 -73.10
C THR A 78 -37.41 -55.61 -72.47
N VAL A 79 -37.13 -55.58 -71.16
CA VAL A 79 -36.88 -54.36 -70.39
C VAL A 79 -35.48 -53.78 -70.69
N PRO A 80 -35.35 -52.48 -71.05
CA PRO A 80 -34.06 -51.84 -71.29
C PRO A 80 -33.10 -51.82 -70.09
N ALA A 81 -31.80 -51.74 -70.37
CA ALA A 81 -30.76 -51.58 -69.34
C ALA A 81 -31.00 -50.31 -68.50
N GLY A 82 -30.84 -50.43 -67.17
CA GLY A 82 -31.03 -49.33 -66.21
C GLY A 82 -32.49 -49.00 -65.85
N ALA A 83 -33.47 -49.46 -66.61
CA ALA A 83 -34.89 -49.21 -66.31
C ALA A 83 -35.40 -50.13 -65.19
N THR A 84 -35.78 -49.56 -64.04
CA THR A 84 -36.30 -50.32 -62.88
C THR A 84 -37.83 -50.30 -62.77
N ARG A 85 -38.50 -49.52 -63.62
CA ARG A 85 -39.96 -49.43 -63.71
C ARG A 85 -40.41 -49.32 -65.16
N LEU A 86 -41.58 -49.91 -65.47
CA LEU A 86 -42.36 -49.65 -66.69
C LEU A 86 -43.70 -48.99 -66.34
N ARG A 87 -44.17 -48.06 -67.17
CA ARG A 87 -45.58 -47.62 -67.24
C ARG A 87 -46.31 -48.46 -68.27
N VAL A 88 -47.50 -48.96 -67.93
CA VAL A 88 -48.32 -49.90 -68.71
C VAL A 88 -49.68 -49.27 -69.02
N VAL A 89 -50.25 -49.47 -70.21
CA VAL A 89 -51.58 -48.96 -70.61
C VAL A 89 -52.34 -49.99 -71.46
N ALA A 90 -53.57 -50.38 -71.08
CA ALA A 90 -54.41 -51.38 -71.75
C ALA A 90 -55.78 -50.84 -72.16
N GLN A 91 -56.37 -51.37 -73.24
CA GLN A 91 -57.68 -50.93 -73.76
C GLN A 91 -58.56 -52.11 -74.23
N GLY A 92 -59.80 -52.16 -73.71
CA GLY A 92 -60.75 -53.28 -73.89
C GLY A 92 -61.61 -53.24 -75.16
N ALA A 93 -62.41 -54.30 -75.34
CA ALA A 93 -63.28 -54.51 -76.49
C ALA A 93 -64.68 -53.88 -76.35
N GLY A 94 -65.30 -53.51 -77.47
CA GLY A 94 -66.66 -53.00 -77.55
C GLY A 94 -67.51 -53.73 -78.61
N PHE A 95 -68.83 -53.73 -78.42
CA PHE A 95 -69.82 -54.31 -79.33
C PHE A 95 -70.89 -53.28 -79.67
N MET A 96 -71.30 -53.19 -80.95
CA MET A 96 -72.20 -52.12 -81.42
C MET A 96 -73.53 -52.67 -81.94
N THR A 97 -74.56 -52.66 -81.10
CA THR A 97 -75.98 -52.78 -81.50
C THR A 97 -76.84 -51.93 -80.57
N GLY A 98 -77.21 -50.73 -81.01
CA GLY A 98 -78.01 -49.75 -80.25
C GLY A 98 -77.33 -48.37 -80.18
N PRO A 99 -78.10 -47.26 -80.22
CA PRO A 99 -77.53 -45.91 -80.20
C PRO A 99 -77.07 -45.48 -78.81
N ALA A 100 -76.04 -44.62 -78.79
CA ALA A 100 -75.45 -43.92 -77.64
C ALA A 100 -74.56 -44.72 -76.64
N SER A 101 -73.25 -44.45 -76.75
CA SER A 101 -72.25 -44.43 -75.66
C SER A 101 -72.03 -45.67 -74.80
N SER A 102 -71.19 -46.59 -75.29
CA SER A 102 -70.23 -47.32 -74.43
C SER A 102 -68.80 -47.04 -74.92
N ARG A 103 -67.95 -46.46 -74.05
CA ARG A 103 -66.52 -46.25 -74.35
C ARG A 103 -65.73 -47.48 -73.88
N PRO A 104 -64.74 -47.98 -74.64
CA PRO A 104 -63.91 -49.09 -74.19
C PRO A 104 -63.13 -48.70 -72.93
N ALA A 105 -63.08 -49.59 -71.94
CA ALA A 105 -62.34 -49.37 -70.70
C ALA A 105 -60.84 -49.23 -70.97
N LEU A 106 -60.21 -48.29 -70.27
CA LEU A 106 -58.80 -47.92 -70.44
C LEU A 106 -58.13 -47.96 -69.07
N VAL A 107 -57.08 -48.77 -68.92
CA VAL A 107 -56.42 -49.06 -67.63
C VAL A 107 -54.94 -48.72 -67.74
N SER A 108 -54.35 -48.06 -66.73
CA SER A 108 -52.90 -47.84 -66.69
C SER A 108 -52.30 -48.14 -65.33
N ALA A 109 -51.11 -48.74 -65.31
CA ALA A 109 -50.37 -49.14 -64.12
C ALA A 109 -48.88 -48.77 -64.22
N VAL A 110 -48.16 -48.88 -63.10
CA VAL A 110 -46.69 -48.88 -63.09
C VAL A 110 -46.20 -50.21 -62.50
N LEU A 111 -45.27 -50.84 -63.20
CA LEU A 111 -44.71 -52.15 -62.90
C LEU A 111 -43.24 -52.02 -62.52
N THR A 112 -42.85 -52.50 -61.35
CA THR A 112 -41.43 -52.69 -61.01
C THR A 112 -40.88 -53.86 -61.82
N VAL A 113 -39.74 -53.66 -62.49
CA VAL A 113 -39.10 -54.63 -63.38
C VAL A 113 -37.60 -54.71 -63.12
N THR A 114 -37.01 -55.84 -63.53
CA THR A 114 -35.54 -55.96 -63.59
C THR A 114 -35.04 -55.56 -64.99
N PRO A 115 -33.96 -54.79 -65.12
CA PRO A 115 -33.32 -54.56 -66.42
C PRO A 115 -32.99 -55.90 -67.11
N GLY A 116 -33.40 -56.06 -68.37
CA GLY A 116 -33.26 -57.31 -69.12
C GLY A 116 -34.38 -58.35 -68.92
N GLU A 117 -35.37 -58.11 -68.05
CA GLU A 117 -36.54 -58.97 -67.87
C GLU A 117 -37.37 -59.09 -69.16
N VAL A 118 -37.86 -60.29 -69.47
CA VAL A 118 -38.71 -60.57 -70.65
C VAL A 118 -40.15 -60.88 -70.21
N LEU A 119 -41.10 -60.08 -70.69
CA LEU A 119 -42.54 -60.17 -70.41
C LEU A 119 -43.30 -60.80 -71.59
N THR A 120 -44.55 -61.22 -71.37
CA THR A 120 -45.39 -61.86 -72.40
C THR A 120 -46.82 -61.31 -72.43
N VAL A 121 -47.24 -60.86 -73.61
CA VAL A 121 -48.50 -60.17 -73.87
C VAL A 121 -49.49 -61.13 -74.52
N VAL A 122 -50.75 -61.17 -74.05
CA VAL A 122 -51.81 -62.03 -74.61
C VAL A 122 -53.12 -61.23 -74.75
N VAL A 123 -53.80 -61.34 -75.88
CA VAL A 123 -54.98 -60.51 -76.18
C VAL A 123 -56.10 -61.38 -76.80
N GLY A 124 -56.98 -61.88 -75.93
CA GLY A 124 -58.30 -62.50 -76.20
C GLY A 124 -58.35 -63.88 -76.87
N GLY A 125 -59.31 -64.74 -76.48
CA GLY A 125 -59.58 -66.03 -77.15
C GLY A 125 -60.69 -66.88 -76.47
N PRO A 126 -61.29 -67.86 -77.19
CA PRO A 126 -62.21 -68.87 -76.63
C PRO A 126 -61.45 -70.04 -75.95
N GLY A 127 -62.17 -70.94 -75.27
CA GLY A 127 -61.60 -72.07 -74.51
C GLY A 127 -61.81 -73.45 -75.14
N GLU A 128 -60.85 -74.35 -74.93
CA GLU A 128 -60.83 -75.76 -75.42
C GLU A 128 -61.26 -76.80 -74.36
N GLN A 129 -61.51 -78.05 -74.78
CA GLN A 129 -61.88 -79.19 -73.93
C GLN A 129 -61.22 -80.52 -74.36
N ALA A 130 -60.39 -81.06 -73.46
CA ALA A 130 -60.02 -82.46 -73.14
C ALA A 130 -60.00 -83.62 -74.18
N PHE A 131 -59.06 -84.56 -73.96
CA PHE A 131 -58.99 -85.91 -74.55
C PHE A 131 -58.68 -86.99 -73.47
N GLY A 132 -59.54 -87.99 -73.30
CA GLY A 132 -59.30 -89.29 -72.62
C GLY A 132 -59.07 -89.30 -71.09
N SER A 133 -59.55 -90.27 -70.30
CA SER A 133 -60.46 -91.40 -70.59
C SER A 133 -61.15 -91.96 -69.32
N ALA A 134 -62.50 -91.93 -69.28
CA ALA A 134 -63.48 -92.83 -68.62
C ALA A 134 -63.30 -93.36 -67.16
N PRO A 135 -64.40 -93.65 -66.40
CA PRO A 135 -65.80 -93.18 -66.52
C PRO A 135 -66.50 -92.80 -65.17
N TYR A 136 -67.77 -92.34 -65.26
CA TYR A 136 -68.75 -92.01 -64.17
C TYR A 136 -68.40 -90.82 -63.24
N THR A 137 -69.25 -89.80 -63.05
CA THR A 137 -70.55 -89.41 -63.68
C THR A 137 -70.71 -87.87 -63.58
N PRO A 138 -71.53 -87.19 -64.40
CA PRO A 138 -71.32 -85.77 -64.74
C PRO A 138 -71.97 -84.74 -63.81
N GLY A 139 -71.32 -83.59 -63.67
CA GLY A 139 -71.83 -82.37 -63.03
C GLY A 139 -71.30 -81.12 -63.74
N LEU A 140 -72.19 -80.44 -64.48
CA LEU A 140 -71.92 -79.31 -65.39
C LEU A 140 -71.03 -78.20 -64.78
N GLY A 141 -70.07 -77.69 -65.56
CA GLY A 141 -69.20 -76.56 -65.19
C GLY A 141 -69.49 -75.28 -65.99
N GLY A 142 -68.86 -74.17 -65.58
CA GLY A 142 -68.92 -72.89 -66.29
C GLY A 142 -67.77 -71.95 -65.90
N TYR A 143 -66.96 -71.56 -66.88
CA TYR A 143 -65.95 -70.50 -66.75
C TYR A 143 -66.30 -69.36 -67.72
N ASN A 144 -66.08 -68.12 -67.26
CA ASN A 144 -66.38 -66.83 -67.90
C ASN A 144 -67.85 -66.34 -67.83
N GLY A 145 -68.03 -65.17 -67.19
CA GLY A 145 -68.97 -64.14 -67.65
C GLY A 145 -70.38 -64.09 -67.02
N GLY A 146 -70.58 -63.13 -66.11
CA GLY A 146 -71.91 -62.63 -65.71
C GLY A 146 -72.54 -63.33 -64.51
N GLY A 147 -73.01 -62.55 -63.54
CA GLY A 147 -73.82 -63.04 -62.42
C GLY A 147 -75.31 -62.80 -62.67
N SER A 148 -76.13 -63.82 -62.41
CA SER A 148 -77.60 -63.73 -62.42
C SER A 148 -78.14 -63.78 -60.99
N GLY A 149 -78.98 -62.83 -60.59
CA GLY A 149 -79.59 -62.80 -59.26
C GLY A 149 -80.64 -63.90 -59.07
N GLY A 150 -80.70 -64.48 -57.85
CA GLY A 150 -81.77 -65.39 -57.45
C GLY A 150 -83.05 -64.62 -57.06
N PRO A 151 -84.25 -65.10 -57.43
CA PRO A 151 -85.49 -64.33 -57.27
C PRO A 151 -86.09 -64.39 -55.86
N THR A 152 -86.76 -63.30 -55.47
CA THR A 152 -87.78 -63.33 -54.41
C THR A 152 -89.02 -64.11 -54.85
N THR A 153 -89.75 -64.66 -53.88
CA THR A 153 -90.99 -65.45 -54.00
C THR A 153 -91.88 -65.21 -55.23
N ALA A 154 -92.03 -66.28 -56.03
CA ALA A 154 -93.11 -66.57 -56.98
C ALA A 154 -93.28 -65.68 -58.24
N SER A 155 -93.68 -66.34 -59.33
CA SER A 155 -93.88 -65.82 -60.70
C SER A 155 -92.61 -65.58 -61.53
N GLN A 156 -92.79 -65.38 -62.84
CA GLN A 156 -91.80 -65.66 -63.90
C GLN A 156 -91.18 -64.40 -64.53
N ILE A 157 -89.93 -64.52 -65.02
CA ILE A 157 -89.31 -63.99 -66.27
C ILE A 157 -87.76 -64.07 -66.15
N ALA A 158 -87.02 -64.22 -67.26
CA ALA A 158 -85.56 -64.45 -67.26
C ALA A 158 -84.81 -63.77 -68.45
N GLY A 159 -83.48 -63.59 -68.36
CA GLY A 159 -82.66 -63.10 -69.48
C GLY A 159 -81.12 -62.96 -69.27
N ASN A 160 -80.36 -63.89 -69.89
CA ASN A 160 -79.03 -63.84 -70.55
C ASN A 160 -77.77 -63.11 -69.97
N GLY A 161 -76.58 -63.67 -70.29
CA GLY A 161 -75.22 -63.20 -69.92
C GLY A 161 -74.31 -62.71 -71.10
N GLY A 162 -73.02 -62.45 -70.83
CA GLY A 162 -72.14 -61.57 -71.66
C GLY A 162 -70.77 -62.11 -72.16
N SER A 163 -69.80 -61.21 -72.42
CA SER A 163 -68.56 -61.45 -73.23
C SER A 163 -67.21 -61.08 -72.55
N GLY A 164 -66.06 -61.34 -73.23
CA GLY A 164 -64.72 -61.60 -72.63
C GLY A 164 -63.67 -60.46 -72.53
N ALA A 165 -62.41 -60.83 -72.24
CA ALA A 165 -61.35 -59.96 -71.67
C ALA A 165 -59.90 -60.13 -72.23
N THR A 166 -58.99 -59.19 -71.90
CA THR A 166 -57.55 -59.08 -72.32
C THR A 166 -56.58 -59.21 -71.12
N ASP A 167 -55.32 -59.69 -71.29
CA ASP A 167 -54.48 -60.24 -70.19
C ASP A 167 -52.93 -60.20 -70.38
N LEU A 168 -52.18 -59.57 -69.47
CA LEU A 168 -50.70 -59.49 -69.49
C LEU A 168 -50.02 -60.52 -68.55
N ARG A 169 -48.91 -61.16 -68.95
CA ARG A 169 -48.27 -62.30 -68.25
C ARG A 169 -46.73 -62.25 -68.14
N ARG A 170 -46.19 -63.08 -67.25
CA ARG A 170 -44.77 -63.50 -67.20
C ARG A 170 -44.64 -64.96 -67.64
N ILE A 171 -43.57 -65.33 -68.34
CA ILE A 171 -43.24 -66.73 -68.68
C ILE A 171 -42.74 -67.46 -67.42
N ALA A 172 -43.11 -68.74 -67.30
CA ALA A 172 -42.62 -69.60 -66.24
C ALA A 172 -41.09 -69.81 -66.36
N GLY A 173 -40.34 -69.31 -65.37
CA GLY A 173 -38.88 -69.39 -65.33
C GLY A 173 -38.24 -68.35 -64.40
N ALA A 174 -38.87 -67.18 -64.22
CA ALA A 174 -38.40 -66.14 -63.30
C ALA A 174 -39.21 -66.11 -61.99
N SER A 175 -38.56 -66.40 -60.87
CA SER A 175 -39.15 -66.24 -59.53
C SER A 175 -39.09 -64.78 -59.07
N SER A 176 -40.24 -64.09 -59.02
CA SER A 176 -40.33 -62.69 -58.56
C SER A 176 -41.09 -62.56 -57.24
N THR A 177 -40.37 -62.57 -56.11
CA THR A 177 -40.92 -62.18 -54.80
C THR A 177 -40.85 -60.66 -54.64
N ALA A 178 -41.98 -59.96 -54.73
CA ALA A 178 -42.06 -58.51 -54.49
C ALA A 178 -43.39 -58.13 -53.80
N PRO A 179 -43.46 -57.05 -52.99
CA PRO A 179 -44.63 -56.76 -52.16
C PRO A 179 -45.79 -56.11 -52.93
N LEU A 180 -47.02 -56.35 -52.47
CA LEU A 180 -48.24 -55.76 -53.02
C LEU A 180 -48.50 -54.37 -52.42
N GLY A 181 -48.84 -53.40 -53.28
CA GLY A 181 -49.27 -52.06 -52.88
C GLY A 181 -49.97 -51.35 -54.03
N GLY A 182 -51.13 -50.74 -53.75
CA GLY A 182 -52.02 -50.17 -54.77
C GLY A 182 -53.04 -51.18 -55.32
N GLY A 183 -54.31 -50.79 -55.38
CA GLY A 183 -55.41 -51.69 -55.73
C GLY A 183 -55.51 -51.98 -57.22
N THR A 184 -55.26 -53.23 -57.63
CA THR A 184 -55.69 -53.77 -58.93
C THR A 184 -55.97 -55.27 -58.78
N LEU A 185 -57.03 -55.77 -59.42
CA LEU A 185 -57.45 -57.18 -59.32
C LEU A 185 -56.47 -58.11 -60.05
N MET A 186 -55.51 -58.69 -59.33
CA MET A 186 -54.74 -59.84 -59.80
C MET A 186 -55.39 -61.15 -59.36
N SER A 187 -55.41 -62.13 -60.26
CA SER A 187 -55.84 -63.50 -59.95
C SER A 187 -54.77 -64.19 -59.08
N THR A 188 -55.20 -65.06 -58.16
CA THR A 188 -54.31 -65.81 -57.25
C THR A 188 -53.38 -66.83 -57.92
N ASN A 189 -53.44 -66.98 -59.25
CA ASN A 189 -52.47 -67.74 -60.03
C ASN A 189 -51.36 -66.81 -60.54
N SER A 190 -50.13 -67.02 -60.07
CA SER A 190 -48.94 -66.16 -60.17
C SER A 190 -48.33 -65.93 -61.58
N GLN A 191 -49.15 -65.91 -62.63
CA GLN A 191 -48.74 -65.69 -64.03
C GLN A 191 -49.48 -64.54 -64.71
N ARG A 192 -50.50 -63.92 -64.07
CA ARG A 192 -51.37 -62.89 -64.67
C ARG A 192 -51.22 -61.57 -63.93
N LEU A 193 -50.95 -60.48 -64.66
CA LEU A 193 -50.47 -59.21 -64.11
C LEU A 193 -51.46 -58.05 -64.27
N LEU A 194 -52.26 -58.04 -65.34
CA LEU A 194 -53.27 -57.02 -65.59
C LEU A 194 -54.36 -57.59 -66.51
N VAL A 195 -55.64 -57.40 -66.16
CA VAL A 195 -56.80 -57.89 -66.93
C VAL A 195 -57.82 -56.78 -67.14
N ALA A 196 -58.41 -56.69 -68.34
CA ALA A 196 -59.48 -55.74 -68.68
C ALA A 196 -60.66 -56.43 -69.39
N GLY A 197 -61.89 -56.18 -68.93
CA GLY A 197 -63.13 -56.75 -69.47
C GLY A 197 -64.30 -55.74 -69.44
N GLY A 198 -65.41 -56.09 -70.10
CA GLY A 198 -66.59 -55.21 -70.26
C GLY A 198 -67.50 -55.13 -69.03
N ALA A 199 -68.26 -54.04 -68.92
CA ALA A 199 -69.18 -53.77 -67.79
C ALA A 199 -70.67 -53.90 -68.19
N GLY A 200 -71.49 -54.35 -67.25
CA GLY A 200 -72.97 -54.39 -67.38
C GLY A 200 -73.63 -53.08 -66.94
N ALA A 201 -74.90 -52.88 -67.33
CA ALA A 201 -75.66 -51.66 -67.05
C ALA A 201 -76.17 -51.57 -65.58
N PRO A 202 -76.31 -50.36 -65.02
CA PRO A 202 -76.73 -50.16 -63.62
C PRO A 202 -78.26 -50.16 -63.44
N GLY A 203 -78.72 -50.65 -62.29
CA GLY A 203 -80.11 -50.51 -61.84
C GLY A 203 -80.36 -49.16 -61.16
N THR A 204 -81.59 -48.65 -61.27
CA THR A 204 -81.98 -47.30 -60.81
C THR A 204 -82.43 -47.26 -59.35
N ASN A 205 -81.87 -46.33 -58.57
CA ASN A 205 -82.61 -45.41 -57.68
C ASN A 205 -81.65 -44.35 -57.11
N ALA A 206 -82.10 -43.10 -57.05
CA ALA A 206 -81.36 -41.93 -56.52
C ALA A 206 -82.26 -41.10 -55.60
N GLY A 207 -81.71 -40.11 -54.88
CA GLY A 207 -82.45 -39.28 -53.94
C GLY A 207 -81.57 -38.25 -53.21
N GLU A 208 -81.94 -36.98 -53.33
CA GLU A 208 -81.26 -35.79 -52.80
C GLU A 208 -82.21 -35.02 -51.83
N ASP A 209 -81.82 -34.04 -51.01
CA ASP A 209 -80.60 -33.19 -50.91
C ASP A 209 -80.12 -33.16 -49.41
N GLY A 210 -79.44 -32.18 -48.79
CA GLY A 210 -79.06 -30.83 -49.20
C GLY A 210 -78.32 -30.00 -48.15
N THR A 211 -78.30 -28.68 -48.33
CA THR A 211 -77.29 -27.77 -47.73
C THR A 211 -77.81 -26.76 -46.69
N GLY A 212 -76.97 -26.42 -45.69
CA GLY A 212 -77.06 -25.20 -44.85
C GLY A 212 -76.73 -25.43 -43.36
N GLY A 213 -76.06 -24.52 -42.62
CA GLY A 213 -75.50 -23.21 -42.98
C GLY A 213 -74.68 -22.51 -41.86
N ASN A 214 -74.26 -21.27 -42.14
CA ASN A 214 -73.47 -20.28 -41.34
C ASN A 214 -74.07 -19.86 -39.97
N ALA A 215 -73.42 -19.08 -39.05
CA ALA A 215 -72.02 -18.72 -38.73
C ALA A 215 -71.97 -17.74 -37.50
N GLY A 216 -70.77 -17.37 -36.99
CA GLY A 216 -70.53 -16.24 -36.04
C GLY A 216 -70.13 -16.65 -34.60
N GLY A 217 -69.38 -15.86 -33.79
CA GLY A 217 -68.83 -14.49 -33.94
C GLY A 217 -67.69 -14.15 -32.93
N LYS A 218 -67.25 -12.88 -32.81
CA LYS A 218 -66.09 -12.38 -32.01
C LYS A 218 -66.46 -11.32 -30.94
N ALA A 219 -65.54 -11.05 -29.97
CA ALA A 219 -64.94 -9.73 -29.59
C ALA A 219 -64.97 -9.26 -28.09
N GLY A 220 -64.06 -8.34 -27.71
CA GLY A 220 -64.00 -7.53 -26.46
C GLY A 220 -63.15 -8.09 -25.28
N THR A 221 -62.10 -7.50 -24.68
CA THR A 221 -61.13 -6.38 -24.93
C THR A 221 -61.27 -4.96 -24.28
N THR A 222 -61.06 -4.83 -22.96
CA THR A 222 -60.69 -3.60 -22.15
C THR A 222 -59.95 -4.06 -20.85
N THR A 223 -58.93 -3.46 -20.17
CA THR A 223 -58.47 -2.09 -19.78
C THR A 223 -59.25 -1.42 -18.62
N GLY A 224 -58.68 -0.89 -17.51
CA GLY A 224 -57.28 -0.76 -17.02
C GLY A 224 -57.16 0.09 -15.71
N GLY A 225 -55.95 0.26 -15.14
CA GLY A 225 -55.65 1.02 -13.88
C GLY A 225 -55.51 0.14 -12.60
N GLY A 226 -54.94 0.53 -11.44
CA GLY A 226 -54.13 1.71 -11.04
C GLY A 226 -54.49 2.24 -9.62
N SER A 227 -53.61 2.73 -8.72
CA SER A 227 -52.12 2.65 -8.58
C SER A 227 -51.62 3.42 -7.32
N GLY A 228 -50.78 2.82 -6.44
CA GLY A 228 -49.93 3.55 -5.45
C GLY A 228 -49.81 2.94 -4.03
N GLY A 229 -48.70 3.25 -3.30
CA GLY A 229 -48.58 3.06 -1.83
C GLY A 229 -47.33 2.33 -1.27
N PHE A 230 -46.52 3.03 -0.49
CA PHE A 230 -45.44 2.58 0.43
C PHE A 230 -45.61 3.39 1.76
N PRO A 231 -44.95 3.11 2.92
CA PRO A 231 -43.99 2.06 3.30
C PRO A 231 -44.36 1.38 4.66
N ALA A 232 -43.34 0.94 5.43
CA ALA A 232 -43.32 0.66 6.89
C ALA A 232 -43.91 -0.69 7.40
N SER A 233 -43.50 -1.27 8.54
CA SER A 233 -42.17 -1.56 9.14
C SER A 233 -42.34 -2.23 10.53
N PHE A 234 -41.26 -2.79 11.08
CA PHE A 234 -41.04 -3.30 12.45
C PHE A 234 -41.28 -4.78 12.78
N SER A 235 -40.23 -5.35 13.36
CA SER A 235 -40.07 -6.70 13.94
C SER A 235 -40.43 -6.72 15.43
N PHE A 236 -40.43 -7.90 16.05
CA PHE A 236 -39.85 -8.08 17.40
C PHE A 236 -39.32 -9.51 17.65
N SER A 237 -38.24 -9.60 18.45
CA SER A 237 -37.74 -10.69 19.33
C SER A 237 -38.24 -12.15 19.17
N ALA A 238 -37.43 -13.22 19.33
CA ALA A 238 -36.04 -13.42 19.80
C ALA A 238 -35.56 -14.84 19.35
N GLY A 239 -34.32 -15.32 19.53
CA GLY A 239 -33.07 -14.74 20.03
C GLY A 239 -32.10 -15.84 20.54
N ASN A 240 -30.78 -15.66 20.34
CA ASN A 240 -29.64 -16.53 20.78
C ASN A 240 -29.64 -18.00 20.29
N SER A 241 -28.65 -18.53 19.54
CA SER A 241 -27.17 -18.53 19.61
C SER A 241 -26.56 -19.63 20.50
N GLY A 242 -25.70 -20.48 19.94
CA GLY A 242 -24.89 -21.46 20.68
C GLY A 242 -23.93 -22.24 19.78
N THR A 243 -22.63 -22.15 20.05
CA THR A 243 -21.53 -22.85 19.34
C THR A 243 -20.82 -23.82 20.27
N ALA A 244 -20.33 -24.96 19.75
CA ALA A 244 -19.11 -25.67 20.18
C ALA A 244 -18.98 -27.03 19.44
N GLY A 245 -17.80 -27.66 19.54
CA GLY A 245 -17.51 -29.01 19.04
C GLY A 245 -16.79 -29.89 20.07
N ALA A 246 -16.07 -30.91 19.59
CA ALA A 246 -15.63 -32.13 20.29
C ALA A 246 -16.77 -33.16 20.50
N GLY A 247 -16.51 -34.48 20.57
CA GLY A 247 -15.27 -35.23 20.34
C GLY A 247 -15.09 -36.38 21.35
N GLY A 248 -15.11 -37.65 20.89
CA GLY A 248 -14.89 -38.81 21.76
C GLY A 248 -15.51 -40.12 21.24
N ALA A 249 -14.69 -41.18 21.16
CA ALA A 249 -14.95 -42.51 20.59
C ALA A 249 -16.09 -43.35 21.23
N GLY A 250 -16.53 -44.44 20.56
CA GLY A 250 -17.52 -45.34 21.19
C GLY A 250 -17.98 -46.69 20.57
N GLY A 251 -17.51 -47.17 19.41
CA GLY A 251 -17.84 -48.53 18.89
C GLY A 251 -19.30 -48.76 18.40
N ALA A 252 -19.63 -49.76 17.58
CA ALA A 252 -18.82 -50.78 16.88
C ALA A 252 -19.35 -51.00 15.44
N GLY A 253 -18.55 -51.62 14.55
CA GLY A 253 -18.95 -51.97 13.17
C GLY A 253 -19.26 -53.46 13.00
N PRO A 254 -19.10 -54.07 11.80
CA PRO A 254 -18.70 -53.49 10.50
C PRO A 254 -19.55 -53.96 9.28
N VAL A 255 -19.12 -53.61 8.05
CA VAL A 255 -19.63 -54.11 6.73
C VAL A 255 -21.04 -53.61 6.36
N GLY A 256 -21.37 -53.21 5.12
CA GLY A 256 -20.58 -52.98 3.91
C GLY A 256 -21.43 -53.11 2.64
N GLY A 257 -20.97 -52.56 1.51
CA GLY A 257 -21.59 -52.75 0.18
C GLY A 257 -22.34 -51.52 -0.39
N HIS A 258 -22.18 -51.30 -1.70
CA HIS A 258 -22.93 -50.30 -2.48
C HIS A 258 -24.16 -50.94 -3.13
N GLY A 259 -25.21 -50.16 -3.42
CA GLY A 259 -26.19 -50.55 -4.44
C GLY A 259 -27.53 -49.81 -4.41
N GLY A 260 -27.98 -49.37 -5.59
CA GLY A 260 -29.39 -49.26 -5.99
C GLY A 260 -30.34 -48.42 -5.12
N GLY A 261 -30.45 -47.12 -5.40
CA GLY A 261 -31.61 -46.34 -4.95
C GLY A 261 -32.87 -46.66 -5.76
N GLY A 262 -34.01 -46.78 -5.09
CA GLY A 262 -35.34 -46.95 -5.69
C GLY A 262 -36.44 -46.85 -4.63
N GLY A 263 -37.69 -46.67 -5.04
CA GLY A 263 -38.84 -46.71 -4.12
C GLY A 263 -39.59 -45.38 -3.93
N TYR A 264 -40.77 -45.34 -4.53
CA TYR A 264 -41.85 -44.37 -4.44
C TYR A 264 -42.39 -44.00 -3.03
N PHE A 265 -43.21 -42.93 -3.00
CA PHE A 265 -44.44 -42.68 -2.22
C PHE A 265 -44.46 -41.61 -1.11
N GLY A 266 -45.63 -40.95 -1.00
CA GLY A 266 -46.05 -40.02 0.07
C GLY A 266 -46.12 -38.53 -0.35
N GLY A 267 -47.22 -37.79 -0.18
CA GLY A 267 -48.62 -38.20 0.09
C GLY A 267 -49.54 -37.11 0.70
N GLY A 268 -50.74 -36.94 0.13
CA GLY A 268 -51.95 -36.39 0.81
C GLY A 268 -52.15 -34.86 0.86
N GLY A 269 -53.40 -34.34 0.85
CA GLY A 269 -54.69 -35.01 0.58
C GLY A 269 -55.98 -34.21 0.93
N GLY A 270 -57.12 -34.62 0.33
CA GLY A 270 -58.51 -34.23 0.67
C GLY A 270 -59.08 -33.02 -0.11
N ALA A 271 -60.35 -32.96 -0.53
CA ALA A 271 -61.49 -33.92 -0.65
C ALA A 271 -62.54 -33.27 -1.64
N SER A 272 -63.73 -33.77 -2.02
CA SER A 272 -64.62 -34.94 -1.78
C SER A 272 -65.61 -35.05 -3.00
N GLY A 273 -66.53 -36.02 -3.18
CA GLY A 273 -66.71 -37.33 -2.53
C GLY A 273 -68.16 -37.83 -2.32
N GLY A 274 -69.00 -38.04 -3.37
CA GLY A 274 -70.30 -38.74 -3.19
C GLY A 274 -71.19 -39.02 -4.43
N PHE A 275 -71.72 -40.26 -4.51
CA PHE A 275 -72.95 -40.77 -5.18
C PHE A 275 -73.14 -40.57 -6.72
N ALA A 276 -73.78 -41.44 -7.52
CA ALA A 276 -74.66 -42.61 -7.29
C ALA A 276 -74.62 -43.67 -8.44
N ASN A 277 -75.36 -44.78 -8.33
CA ASN A 277 -75.48 -45.87 -9.34
C ASN A 277 -76.81 -45.82 -10.13
N ASN A 278 -76.82 -46.15 -11.43
CA ASN A 278 -77.50 -47.37 -11.97
C ASN A 278 -77.61 -47.49 -13.51
N MET A 279 -77.76 -48.75 -13.93
CA MET A 279 -78.03 -49.34 -15.25
C MET A 279 -79.06 -48.63 -16.16
N PHE A 280 -78.87 -48.63 -17.50
CA PHE A 280 -79.57 -49.56 -18.43
C PHE A 280 -79.09 -49.48 -19.90
N ASN A 281 -79.67 -50.37 -20.74
CA ASN A 281 -79.24 -50.89 -22.04
C ASN A 281 -79.49 -49.99 -23.28
N MET A 282 -78.55 -50.03 -24.25
CA MET A 282 -78.61 -49.82 -25.73
C MET A 282 -79.79 -49.10 -26.42
N PRO A 283 -79.51 -48.29 -27.46
CA PRO A 283 -79.40 -48.86 -28.83
C PRO A 283 -78.15 -48.40 -29.61
N GLY A 284 -77.58 -49.31 -30.40
CA GLY A 284 -76.50 -48.99 -31.36
C GLY A 284 -77.05 -48.64 -32.74
N GLY A 285 -76.59 -47.54 -33.33
CA GLY A 285 -76.93 -47.15 -34.70
C GLY A 285 -76.09 -47.87 -35.74
N GLY A 286 -76.73 -48.58 -36.67
CA GLY A 286 -76.10 -48.94 -37.95
C GLY A 286 -75.83 -47.68 -38.80
N GLY A 287 -74.95 -47.70 -39.80
CA GLY A 287 -74.48 -48.88 -40.53
C GLY A 287 -75.36 -49.13 -41.75
N GLY A 288 -75.24 -48.28 -42.77
CA GLY A 288 -75.98 -48.41 -44.02
C GLY A 288 -75.28 -49.34 -45.02
N GLY A 289 -76.01 -50.32 -45.57
CA GLY A 289 -75.69 -51.08 -46.78
C GLY A 289 -74.41 -51.95 -46.74
N SER A 290 -74.47 -53.29 -46.64
CA SER A 290 -75.65 -54.16 -46.71
C SER A 290 -75.51 -55.46 -45.89
N SER A 291 -76.63 -55.80 -45.25
CA SER A 291 -77.06 -57.07 -44.66
C SER A 291 -76.98 -58.29 -45.61
N TYR A 292 -77.02 -59.57 -45.20
CA TYR A 292 -76.76 -60.23 -43.88
C TYR A 292 -76.84 -61.78 -44.03
N VAL A 293 -75.76 -62.49 -43.66
CA VAL A 293 -75.68 -63.90 -43.17
C VAL A 293 -76.03 -65.12 -44.07
N GLN A 294 -75.30 -66.20 -43.77
CA GLN A 294 -75.44 -67.66 -44.04
C GLN A 294 -76.89 -68.21 -44.16
N PRO A 295 -77.15 -69.41 -44.76
CA PRO A 295 -76.34 -70.66 -44.75
C PRO A 295 -76.14 -71.25 -46.18
N THR A 296 -75.83 -72.53 -46.49
CA THR A 296 -75.84 -73.82 -45.75
C THR A 296 -74.85 -74.83 -46.38
N ALA A 297 -74.52 -75.93 -45.68
CA ALA A 297 -73.91 -77.12 -46.27
C ALA A 297 -74.74 -78.39 -46.00
N LEU A 298 -75.31 -79.01 -47.05
CA LEU A 298 -75.53 -80.47 -47.22
C LEU A 298 -76.16 -80.78 -48.61
N ALA A 299 -76.11 -82.05 -49.01
CA ALA A 299 -76.23 -82.54 -50.40
C ALA A 299 -77.65 -82.62 -51.01
N GLY A 300 -77.73 -82.64 -52.36
CA GLY A 300 -78.74 -83.44 -53.07
C GLY A 300 -79.37 -82.92 -54.39
N GLY A 301 -78.90 -83.43 -55.54
CA GLY A 301 -79.79 -83.92 -56.63
C GLY A 301 -80.18 -83.07 -57.86
N SER A 302 -79.91 -83.65 -59.05
CA SER A 302 -80.63 -83.52 -60.36
C SER A 302 -80.43 -82.30 -61.31
N THR A 303 -80.72 -82.57 -62.60
CA THR A 303 -80.36 -81.91 -63.89
C THR A 303 -81.56 -81.15 -64.54
N PRO A 304 -81.44 -80.21 -65.54
CA PRO A 304 -80.74 -80.38 -66.84
C PRO A 304 -80.14 -79.09 -67.53
N SER A 305 -79.98 -79.11 -68.87
CA SER A 305 -78.99 -78.35 -69.71
C SER A 305 -79.56 -77.21 -70.62
N TYR A 306 -78.70 -76.31 -71.18
CA TYR A 306 -78.49 -76.06 -72.65
C TYR A 306 -77.84 -74.68 -73.08
N ALA A 307 -76.92 -74.74 -74.09
CA ALA A 307 -76.53 -73.73 -75.14
C ALA A 307 -75.74 -72.40 -74.86
N LEU A 308 -75.05 -71.84 -75.89
CA LEU A 308 -74.04 -70.72 -75.84
C LEU A 308 -73.83 -69.99 -77.23
N ALA A 309 -73.34 -68.72 -77.28
CA ALA A 309 -72.89 -67.95 -78.49
C ALA A 309 -71.81 -66.84 -78.20
N THR A 310 -71.10 -66.23 -79.21
CA THR A 310 -69.78 -65.51 -79.01
C THR A 310 -69.35 -64.36 -80.01
N THR A 311 -68.46 -63.38 -79.62
CA THR A 311 -67.34 -62.64 -80.37
C THR A 311 -66.80 -61.29 -79.72
N GLY A 312 -65.62 -60.68 -80.12
CA GLY A 312 -65.07 -59.32 -79.68
C GLY A 312 -63.51 -59.01 -79.81
N THR A 313 -63.01 -57.72 -79.76
CA THR A 313 -61.58 -57.26 -80.10
C THR A 313 -60.90 -56.07 -79.29
N GLY A 314 -59.57 -56.01 -78.96
CA GLY A 314 -58.83 -54.97 -78.11
C GLY A 314 -57.25 -54.80 -78.19
N THR A 315 -56.56 -54.00 -77.32
CA THR A 315 -55.09 -53.59 -77.40
C THR A 315 -54.28 -53.25 -76.07
N LEU A 316 -52.93 -53.06 -76.10
CA LEU A 316 -51.99 -52.77 -74.95
C LEU A 316 -50.68 -51.97 -75.32
N ALA A 317 -50.04 -51.21 -74.39
CA ALA A 317 -48.70 -50.54 -74.53
C ALA A 317 -47.80 -50.43 -73.23
N LEU A 318 -46.47 -50.17 -73.36
CA LEU A 318 -45.40 -50.22 -72.31
C LEU A 318 -44.25 -49.16 -72.44
N THR A 319 -43.75 -48.51 -71.36
CA THR A 319 -42.66 -47.47 -71.38
C THR A 319 -41.72 -47.44 -70.12
N PRO A 320 -40.38 -47.33 -70.20
CA PRO A 320 -39.43 -47.37 -69.05
C PRO A 320 -39.16 -46.04 -68.27
N GLN A 321 -38.54 -46.13 -67.06
CA GLN A 321 -38.09 -44.99 -66.19
C GLN A 321 -36.77 -45.24 -65.40
N PHE A 322 -36.05 -44.17 -65.03
CA PHE A 322 -34.72 -44.20 -64.36
C PHE A 322 -34.62 -43.31 -63.09
N VAL A 323 -34.73 -43.90 -61.89
CA VAL A 323 -34.70 -43.15 -60.60
C VAL A 323 -33.28 -42.65 -60.24
N PRO A 324 -33.10 -41.43 -59.70
CA PRO A 324 -31.81 -40.91 -59.18
C PRO A 324 -31.32 -41.66 -57.94
N THR A 325 -30.00 -41.67 -57.70
CA THR A 325 -29.37 -42.25 -56.50
C THR A 325 -28.22 -41.35 -56.04
N LEU A 326 -28.11 -41.08 -54.74
CA LEU A 326 -27.03 -40.30 -54.13
C LEU A 326 -26.00 -41.20 -53.44
N ALA A 327 -24.72 -40.97 -53.74
CA ALA A 327 -23.57 -41.67 -53.17
C ALA A 327 -22.89 -40.88 -52.03
N GLY A 328 -22.99 -39.55 -52.02
CA GLY A 328 -22.35 -38.74 -50.98
C GLY A 328 -22.64 -37.24 -51.04
N ILE A 329 -22.20 -36.55 -49.99
CA ILE A 329 -22.32 -35.09 -49.79
C ILE A 329 -21.01 -34.55 -49.19
N SER A 330 -20.58 -33.37 -49.64
CA SER A 330 -19.37 -32.71 -49.12
C SER A 330 -19.49 -31.18 -49.13
N PRO A 331 -19.22 -30.48 -48.02
CA PRO A 331 -18.99 -31.03 -46.67
C PRO A 331 -20.25 -31.69 -46.09
N ALA A 332 -20.08 -32.58 -45.11
CA ALA A 332 -21.20 -33.26 -44.42
C ALA A 332 -21.88 -32.39 -43.34
N SER A 333 -21.39 -31.18 -43.11
CA SER A 333 -21.96 -30.21 -42.18
C SER A 333 -21.68 -28.77 -42.61
N GLY A 334 -22.52 -27.83 -42.17
CA GLY A 334 -22.38 -26.41 -42.49
C GLY A 334 -23.47 -25.53 -41.89
N THR A 335 -23.33 -24.22 -42.05
CA THR A 335 -24.35 -23.23 -41.67
C THR A 335 -25.32 -22.97 -42.83
N ALA A 336 -26.48 -22.38 -42.57
CA ALA A 336 -27.32 -21.83 -43.64
C ALA A 336 -26.52 -20.81 -44.46
N GLY A 337 -26.64 -20.88 -45.80
CA GLY A 337 -25.84 -20.07 -46.73
C GLY A 337 -24.46 -20.64 -47.09
N SER A 338 -24.02 -21.74 -46.48
CA SER A 338 -22.80 -22.45 -46.92
C SER A 338 -23.01 -23.24 -48.21
N SER A 339 -21.94 -23.50 -48.96
CA SER A 339 -22.00 -24.23 -50.25
C SER A 339 -21.57 -25.69 -50.12
N LEU A 340 -22.17 -26.57 -50.92
CA LEU A 340 -21.85 -28.01 -50.93
C LEU A 340 -21.97 -28.67 -52.32
N LEU A 341 -21.45 -29.89 -52.39
CA LEU A 341 -21.42 -30.80 -53.54
C LEU A 341 -22.19 -32.08 -53.19
N LEU A 342 -23.02 -32.56 -54.12
CA LEU A 342 -23.62 -33.91 -54.09
C LEU A 342 -23.02 -34.79 -55.20
N THR A 343 -22.89 -36.09 -54.94
CA THR A 343 -22.44 -37.10 -55.91
C THR A 343 -23.41 -38.29 -55.95
N GLY A 344 -23.48 -39.00 -57.07
CA GLY A 344 -24.48 -40.05 -57.30
C GLY A 344 -24.56 -40.56 -58.75
N THR A 345 -25.74 -40.99 -59.16
CA THR A 345 -26.09 -41.46 -60.52
C THR A 345 -27.52 -41.07 -60.89
N ASN A 346 -27.82 -41.03 -62.20
CA ASN A 346 -29.12 -40.64 -62.77
C ASN A 346 -29.62 -39.25 -62.30
N LEU A 347 -28.71 -38.32 -62.00
CA LEU A 347 -29.02 -36.98 -61.48
C LEU A 347 -29.41 -35.96 -62.57
N THR A 348 -29.26 -36.34 -63.85
CA THR A 348 -29.65 -35.51 -65.00
C THR A 348 -31.14 -35.16 -64.95
N GLY A 349 -31.47 -33.88 -65.14
CA GLY A 349 -32.85 -33.40 -65.00
C GLY A 349 -33.32 -33.20 -63.55
N THR A 350 -32.41 -33.06 -62.58
CA THR A 350 -32.77 -32.65 -61.21
C THR A 350 -33.59 -31.36 -61.22
N THR A 351 -34.76 -31.39 -60.58
CA THR A 351 -35.68 -30.25 -60.44
C THR A 351 -35.65 -29.64 -59.04
N VAL A 352 -35.47 -30.46 -57.99
CA VAL A 352 -35.44 -30.02 -56.60
C VAL A 352 -34.45 -30.86 -55.79
N ILE A 353 -33.65 -30.18 -54.97
CA ILE A 353 -32.86 -30.75 -53.87
C ILE A 353 -33.58 -30.41 -52.56
N THR A 354 -33.80 -31.40 -51.69
CA THR A 354 -34.59 -31.26 -50.46
C THR A 354 -33.75 -31.62 -49.26
N PHE A 355 -33.59 -30.69 -48.32
CA PHE A 355 -33.00 -30.89 -47.00
C PHE A 355 -34.09 -31.25 -45.98
N ALA A 356 -33.73 -31.85 -44.86
CA ALA A 356 -34.63 -31.97 -43.71
C ALA A 356 -35.10 -30.58 -43.23
N GLY A 357 -36.38 -30.47 -42.89
CA GLY A 357 -37.03 -29.21 -42.50
C GLY A 357 -38.51 -29.22 -42.89
N THR A 358 -39.25 -28.21 -42.43
CA THR A 358 -40.71 -28.09 -42.65
C THR A 358 -41.12 -26.89 -43.50
N SER A 359 -40.21 -25.95 -43.76
CA SER A 359 -40.37 -24.83 -44.68
C SER A 359 -38.99 -24.33 -45.12
N ASN A 360 -38.89 -23.66 -46.28
CA ASN A 360 -37.64 -23.09 -46.82
C ASN A 360 -36.43 -24.06 -46.80
N ASN A 361 -36.69 -25.35 -47.01
CA ASN A 361 -35.72 -26.45 -46.91
C ASN A 361 -35.36 -27.04 -48.29
N THR A 362 -35.78 -26.41 -49.39
CA THR A 362 -35.55 -26.87 -50.77
C THR A 362 -34.69 -25.91 -51.57
N VAL A 363 -33.97 -26.45 -52.56
CA VAL A 363 -33.19 -25.71 -53.56
C VAL A 363 -33.65 -26.17 -54.95
N ALA A 364 -34.31 -25.29 -55.69
CA ALA A 364 -34.91 -25.58 -57.01
C ALA A 364 -34.20 -24.86 -58.18
N SER A 365 -33.14 -24.11 -57.90
CA SER A 365 -32.31 -23.41 -58.89
C SER A 365 -30.94 -23.04 -58.29
N GLY A 366 -30.02 -22.54 -59.12
CA GLY A 366 -28.68 -22.10 -58.70
C GLY A 366 -27.61 -23.21 -58.68
N PHE A 367 -28.02 -24.47 -58.57
CA PHE A 367 -27.13 -25.63 -58.73
C PHE A 367 -26.87 -25.98 -60.20
N THR A 368 -25.81 -26.74 -60.46
CA THR A 368 -25.45 -27.26 -61.79
C THR A 368 -25.22 -28.78 -61.71
N VAL A 369 -25.82 -29.55 -62.61
CA VAL A 369 -25.57 -30.99 -62.77
C VAL A 369 -24.52 -31.20 -63.88
N ASN A 370 -23.58 -32.14 -63.72
CA ASN A 370 -22.65 -32.48 -64.80
C ASN A 370 -23.33 -33.27 -65.93
N ALA A 371 -22.72 -33.30 -67.12
CA ALA A 371 -23.28 -33.93 -68.31
C ALA A 371 -23.60 -35.43 -68.11
N ASP A 372 -22.79 -36.13 -67.32
CA ASP A 372 -22.92 -37.57 -67.06
C ASP A 372 -24.00 -37.91 -66.00
N GLY A 373 -24.60 -36.90 -65.34
CA GLY A 373 -25.63 -37.11 -64.33
C GLY A 373 -25.12 -37.75 -63.04
N THR A 374 -23.87 -37.47 -62.64
CA THR A 374 -23.19 -38.10 -61.50
C THR A 374 -22.78 -37.14 -60.38
N GLN A 375 -22.86 -35.82 -60.60
CA GLN A 375 -22.52 -34.79 -59.63
C GLN A 375 -23.44 -33.57 -59.74
N ILE A 376 -23.70 -32.91 -58.60
CA ILE A 376 -24.42 -31.64 -58.52
C ILE A 376 -23.63 -30.66 -57.66
N SER A 377 -23.23 -29.52 -58.24
CA SER A 377 -22.43 -28.47 -57.59
C SER A 377 -23.20 -27.14 -57.52
N GLY A 378 -22.66 -26.15 -56.81
CA GLY A 378 -23.31 -24.84 -56.64
C GLY A 378 -24.53 -24.84 -55.71
N ILE A 379 -24.67 -25.88 -54.86
CA ILE A 379 -25.79 -26.00 -53.94
C ILE A 379 -25.51 -25.14 -52.70
N THR A 380 -26.44 -24.27 -52.35
CA THR A 380 -26.38 -23.45 -51.12
C THR A 380 -27.36 -24.00 -50.09
N VAL A 381 -26.92 -24.23 -48.85
CA VAL A 381 -27.77 -24.70 -47.74
C VAL A 381 -28.89 -23.67 -47.50
N PRO A 382 -30.17 -24.03 -47.68
CA PRO A 382 -31.26 -23.07 -47.58
C PRO A 382 -31.61 -22.75 -46.12
N ALA A 383 -32.19 -21.59 -45.86
CA ALA A 383 -32.33 -21.03 -44.51
C ALA A 383 -33.25 -21.83 -43.55
N GLY A 384 -34.12 -22.70 -44.09
CA GLY A 384 -34.98 -23.59 -43.32
C GLY A 384 -34.45 -25.04 -43.21
N ALA A 385 -33.23 -25.31 -43.67
CA ALA A 385 -32.59 -26.61 -43.49
C ALA A 385 -32.34 -26.90 -41.99
N GLN A 386 -32.54 -28.16 -41.62
CA GLN A 386 -32.26 -28.73 -40.30
C GLN A 386 -31.29 -29.91 -40.45
N THR A 387 -30.65 -30.31 -39.35
CA THR A 387 -29.82 -31.53 -39.32
C THR A 387 -30.67 -32.75 -39.66
N GLY A 388 -30.29 -33.48 -40.70
CA GLY A 388 -31.07 -34.60 -41.20
C GLY A 388 -30.68 -35.01 -42.63
N SER A 389 -31.62 -35.60 -43.35
CA SER A 389 -31.38 -36.17 -44.68
C SER A 389 -31.52 -35.15 -45.81
N VAL A 390 -30.72 -35.30 -46.87
CA VAL A 390 -30.75 -34.50 -48.10
C VAL A 390 -30.99 -35.42 -49.29
N SER A 391 -31.98 -35.12 -50.14
CA SER A 391 -32.35 -35.92 -51.32
C SER A 391 -32.51 -35.08 -52.59
N VAL A 392 -32.53 -35.75 -53.74
CA VAL A 392 -32.62 -35.15 -55.08
C VAL A 392 -33.83 -35.71 -55.83
N THR A 393 -34.61 -34.86 -56.49
CA THR A 393 -35.76 -35.23 -57.32
C THR A 393 -35.53 -34.90 -58.79
N THR A 394 -35.82 -35.86 -59.67
CA THR A 394 -35.90 -35.73 -61.13
C THR A 394 -37.32 -36.11 -61.60
N PRO A 395 -37.69 -35.95 -62.89
CA PRO A 395 -38.98 -36.41 -63.42
C PRO A 395 -39.27 -37.90 -63.24
N ASP A 396 -38.24 -38.75 -63.11
CA ASP A 396 -38.39 -40.21 -62.92
C ASP A 396 -38.42 -40.64 -61.45
N GLY A 397 -38.11 -39.75 -60.50
CA GLY A 397 -38.32 -39.99 -59.08
C GLY A 397 -37.41 -39.21 -58.14
N THR A 398 -37.51 -39.51 -56.84
CA THR A 398 -36.65 -38.97 -55.78
C THR A 398 -35.65 -40.02 -55.31
N SER A 399 -34.43 -39.58 -55.01
CA SER A 399 -33.31 -40.43 -54.60
C SER A 399 -33.44 -40.95 -53.17
N ASN A 400 -32.56 -41.89 -52.79
CA ASN A 400 -32.19 -42.06 -51.39
C ASN A 400 -31.65 -40.74 -50.81
N GLY A 401 -31.72 -40.61 -49.49
CA GLY A 401 -31.15 -39.46 -48.78
C GLY A 401 -29.73 -39.70 -48.27
N VAL A 402 -28.98 -38.61 -48.09
CA VAL A 402 -27.65 -38.57 -47.47
C VAL A 402 -27.64 -37.55 -46.32
N SER A 403 -26.95 -37.85 -45.21
CA SER A 403 -27.03 -37.04 -43.99
C SER A 403 -26.21 -35.74 -44.05
N PHE A 404 -26.78 -34.64 -43.57
CA PHE A 404 -26.15 -33.33 -43.41
C PHE A 404 -26.44 -32.74 -42.03
N ALA A 405 -25.45 -32.11 -41.38
CA ALA A 405 -25.63 -31.44 -40.09
C ALA A 405 -25.59 -29.91 -40.21
N VAL A 406 -26.66 -29.25 -39.74
CA VAL A 406 -26.80 -27.79 -39.74
C VAL A 406 -26.27 -27.20 -38.44
N VAL A 407 -25.37 -26.24 -38.55
CA VAL A 407 -24.73 -25.55 -37.41
C VAL A 407 -25.36 -24.16 -37.22
N ALA A 408 -25.59 -23.77 -35.97
CA ALA A 408 -26.15 -22.47 -35.60
C ALA A 408 -25.06 -21.46 -35.18
N ASN A 409 -25.25 -20.19 -35.55
CA ASN A 409 -24.31 -19.11 -35.24
C ASN A 409 -24.33 -18.73 -33.75
N ALA A 410 -23.19 -18.27 -33.23
CA ALA A 410 -23.11 -17.72 -31.87
C ALA A 410 -23.74 -16.33 -31.77
N VAL A 411 -24.27 -16.01 -30.58
CA VAL A 411 -24.86 -14.69 -30.25
C VAL A 411 -24.45 -14.29 -28.84
N VAL A 412 -24.17 -13.01 -28.61
CA VAL A 412 -23.89 -12.42 -27.28
C VAL A 412 -25.07 -11.53 -26.87
N TYR A 413 -25.70 -11.84 -25.74
CA TYR A 413 -26.87 -11.12 -25.22
C TYR A 413 -26.48 -10.04 -24.19
N SER A 414 -25.61 -10.36 -23.23
CA SER A 414 -25.27 -9.45 -22.13
C SER A 414 -23.89 -9.70 -21.53
N LEU A 415 -23.42 -8.70 -20.78
CA LEU A 415 -22.13 -8.67 -20.08
C LEU A 415 -22.39 -8.32 -18.61
N ALA A 416 -21.87 -9.12 -17.68
CA ALA A 416 -22.03 -8.92 -16.24
C ALA A 416 -20.68 -9.08 -15.50
N PRO A 417 -20.10 -8.01 -14.90
CA PRO A 417 -20.53 -6.61 -15.01
C PRO A 417 -20.37 -6.05 -16.44
N ALA A 418 -21.05 -4.94 -16.73
CA ALA A 418 -20.93 -4.23 -18.01
C ALA A 418 -19.74 -3.24 -18.05
N SER A 419 -19.03 -3.07 -16.93
CA SER A 419 -17.86 -2.20 -16.78
C SER A 419 -16.90 -2.72 -15.71
N GLY A 420 -15.66 -2.25 -15.75
CA GLY A 420 -14.65 -2.54 -14.73
C GLY A 420 -13.22 -2.32 -15.23
N PRO A 421 -12.22 -2.32 -14.33
CA PRO A 421 -10.81 -2.17 -14.70
C PRO A 421 -10.23 -3.44 -15.35
N VAL A 422 -9.00 -3.32 -15.83
CA VAL A 422 -8.13 -4.46 -16.17
C VAL A 422 -8.14 -5.51 -15.05
N GLY A 423 -8.25 -6.79 -15.40
CA GLY A 423 -8.35 -7.89 -14.44
C GLY A 423 -9.77 -8.21 -13.96
N THR A 424 -10.78 -7.43 -14.34
CA THR A 424 -12.20 -7.76 -14.04
C THR A 424 -12.61 -9.05 -14.73
N SER A 425 -13.22 -9.98 -13.98
CA SER A 425 -13.90 -11.15 -14.56
C SER A 425 -15.31 -10.76 -15.02
N VAL A 426 -15.59 -10.98 -16.30
CA VAL A 426 -16.85 -10.65 -16.98
C VAL A 426 -17.55 -11.94 -17.40
N ILE A 427 -18.79 -12.10 -16.98
CA ILE A 427 -19.69 -13.15 -17.46
C ILE A 427 -20.36 -12.66 -18.74
N ILE A 428 -20.06 -13.32 -19.85
CA ILE A 428 -20.66 -13.11 -21.17
C ILE A 428 -21.78 -14.13 -21.32
N THR A 429 -23.03 -13.66 -21.40
CA THR A 429 -24.21 -14.52 -21.59
C THR A 429 -24.67 -14.44 -23.05
N GLY A 430 -25.06 -15.57 -23.63
CA GLY A 430 -25.32 -15.69 -25.06
C GLY A 430 -25.92 -17.04 -25.46
N ALA A 431 -25.65 -17.48 -26.69
CA ALA A 431 -26.08 -18.77 -27.22
C ALA A 431 -25.07 -19.35 -28.24
N ASN A 432 -25.11 -20.67 -28.40
CA ASN A 432 -24.31 -21.48 -29.33
C ASN A 432 -22.78 -21.35 -29.15
N PHE A 433 -22.33 -21.11 -27.92
CA PHE A 433 -20.91 -21.07 -27.52
C PHE A 433 -20.28 -22.48 -27.45
N VAL A 434 -20.31 -23.23 -28.54
CA VAL A 434 -19.91 -24.65 -28.59
C VAL A 434 -18.48 -24.87 -29.10
N ASN A 435 -17.90 -23.92 -29.83
CA ASN A 435 -16.58 -24.00 -30.46
C ASN A 435 -15.81 -22.68 -30.31
N VAL A 436 -15.80 -22.12 -29.09
CA VAL A 436 -15.21 -20.79 -28.82
C VAL A 436 -13.68 -20.87 -28.83
N SER A 437 -13.06 -20.14 -29.75
CA SER A 437 -11.60 -20.13 -29.95
C SER A 437 -10.89 -18.92 -29.30
N ARG A 438 -11.61 -17.80 -29.13
CA ARG A 438 -11.04 -16.52 -28.70
C ARG A 438 -12.13 -15.59 -28.15
N VAL A 439 -11.79 -14.83 -27.11
CA VAL A 439 -12.53 -13.64 -26.65
C VAL A 439 -11.65 -12.40 -26.79
N THR A 440 -12.22 -11.28 -27.24
CA THR A 440 -11.54 -9.97 -27.38
C THR A 440 -12.40 -8.84 -26.81
N PHE A 441 -11.75 -7.76 -26.35
CA PHE A 441 -12.39 -6.51 -25.92
C PHE A 441 -12.06 -5.41 -26.92
N ASN A 442 -13.09 -4.67 -27.40
CA ASN A 442 -13.00 -3.64 -28.43
C ASN A 442 -12.17 -4.05 -29.66
N GLN A 443 -12.39 -5.27 -30.16
CA GLN A 443 -11.66 -5.84 -31.32
C GLN A 443 -10.12 -5.91 -31.16
N SER A 444 -9.59 -5.78 -29.94
CA SER A 444 -8.15 -5.85 -29.67
C SER A 444 -7.54 -7.19 -30.13
N THR A 445 -6.31 -7.13 -30.65
CA THR A 445 -5.55 -8.32 -31.08
C THR A 445 -5.10 -9.18 -29.91
N SER A 446 -5.01 -8.59 -28.71
CA SER A 446 -4.76 -9.28 -27.44
C SER A 446 -5.94 -10.18 -27.05
N THR A 447 -5.67 -11.45 -26.79
CA THR A 447 -6.65 -12.41 -26.26
C THR A 447 -6.97 -12.11 -24.79
N ALA A 448 -8.25 -12.05 -24.44
CA ALA A 448 -8.65 -12.27 -23.06
C ALA A 448 -8.40 -13.75 -22.68
N SER A 449 -8.07 -14.02 -21.41
CA SER A 449 -8.22 -15.37 -20.86
C SER A 449 -9.71 -15.64 -20.61
N PHE A 450 -10.19 -16.84 -20.93
CA PHE A 450 -11.61 -17.19 -20.79
C PHE A 450 -11.82 -18.68 -20.50
N VAL A 451 -13.00 -18.99 -19.95
CA VAL A 451 -13.54 -20.33 -19.72
C VAL A 451 -14.94 -20.38 -20.31
N VAL A 452 -15.23 -21.39 -21.13
CA VAL A 452 -16.60 -21.67 -21.60
C VAL A 452 -17.30 -22.47 -20.51
N ASN A 453 -18.25 -21.84 -19.81
CA ASN A 453 -18.98 -22.49 -18.71
C ASN A 453 -20.12 -23.37 -19.26
N SER A 454 -20.74 -22.95 -20.36
CA SER A 454 -21.79 -23.67 -21.08
C SER A 454 -21.93 -23.13 -22.51
N ALA A 455 -22.78 -23.77 -23.32
CA ALA A 455 -23.17 -23.27 -24.64
C ALA A 455 -23.92 -21.90 -24.61
N THR A 456 -24.22 -21.36 -23.43
CA THR A 456 -24.87 -20.06 -23.22
C THR A 456 -24.07 -19.09 -22.34
N GLN A 457 -22.91 -19.48 -21.79
CA GLN A 457 -22.14 -18.63 -20.89
C GLN A 457 -20.62 -18.85 -20.97
N ILE A 458 -19.87 -17.75 -21.00
CA ILE A 458 -18.41 -17.70 -20.94
C ILE A 458 -18.01 -16.77 -19.78
N THR A 459 -17.02 -17.13 -18.97
CA THR A 459 -16.32 -16.18 -18.09
C THR A 459 -15.03 -15.73 -18.77
N ALA A 460 -14.79 -14.42 -18.92
CA ALA A 460 -13.57 -13.87 -19.53
C ALA A 460 -12.97 -12.74 -18.68
N VAL A 461 -11.65 -12.63 -18.63
CA VAL A 461 -10.95 -11.59 -17.85
C VAL A 461 -10.52 -10.43 -18.76
N VAL A 462 -10.78 -9.19 -18.34
CA VAL A 462 -10.37 -7.97 -19.07
C VAL A 462 -8.84 -7.89 -19.18
N PRO A 463 -8.24 -7.99 -20.38
CA PRO A 463 -6.79 -8.00 -20.56
C PRO A 463 -6.17 -6.61 -20.38
N ALA A 464 -4.87 -6.55 -20.11
CA ALA A 464 -4.15 -5.30 -19.79
C ALA A 464 -4.13 -4.24 -20.90
N SER A 465 -4.37 -4.61 -22.16
CA SER A 465 -4.50 -3.69 -23.30
C SER A 465 -5.95 -3.50 -23.76
N ALA A 466 -6.94 -3.76 -22.89
CA ALA A 466 -8.34 -3.54 -23.20
C ALA A 466 -8.68 -2.04 -23.27
N THR A 467 -9.59 -1.69 -24.17
CA THR A 467 -10.20 -0.35 -24.26
C THR A 467 -11.71 -0.51 -24.29
N THR A 468 -12.44 0.56 -23.95
CA THR A 468 -13.92 0.57 -23.97
C THR A 468 -14.47 0.29 -25.36
N GLY A 469 -15.36 -0.70 -25.48
CA GLY A 469 -15.95 -1.11 -26.75
C GLY A 469 -16.60 -2.51 -26.69
N PRO A 470 -17.12 -3.03 -27.82
CA PRO A 470 -17.83 -4.31 -27.85
C PRO A 470 -16.91 -5.50 -27.55
N VAL A 471 -17.48 -6.52 -26.91
CA VAL A 471 -16.80 -7.79 -26.61
C VAL A 471 -17.07 -8.77 -27.76
N GLY A 472 -16.02 -9.31 -28.35
CA GLY A 472 -16.08 -10.26 -29.46
C GLY A 472 -15.81 -11.69 -28.99
N VAL A 473 -16.66 -12.64 -29.39
CA VAL A 473 -16.55 -14.08 -29.13
C VAL A 473 -16.41 -14.79 -30.48
N ASN A 474 -15.23 -15.34 -30.78
CA ASN A 474 -15.03 -16.15 -31.98
C ASN A 474 -15.45 -17.60 -31.73
N ASN A 475 -16.39 -18.10 -32.52
CA ASN A 475 -16.97 -19.43 -32.42
C ASN A 475 -17.00 -20.09 -33.81
N GLY A 476 -16.24 -21.17 -34.00
CA GLY A 476 -16.18 -21.90 -35.26
C GLY A 476 -15.76 -21.07 -36.49
N GLY A 477 -14.92 -20.04 -36.30
CA GLY A 477 -14.44 -19.16 -37.38
C GLY A 477 -15.28 -17.90 -37.62
N THR A 478 -16.48 -17.79 -37.05
CA THR A 478 -17.29 -16.55 -37.04
C THR A 478 -17.13 -15.80 -35.71
N THR A 479 -17.27 -14.47 -35.69
CA THR A 479 -17.20 -13.68 -34.44
C THR A 479 -18.54 -13.02 -34.14
N ALA A 480 -19.13 -13.37 -32.99
CA ALA A 480 -20.29 -12.69 -32.44
C ALA A 480 -19.84 -11.52 -31.54
N PHE A 481 -20.51 -10.37 -31.62
CA PHE A 481 -20.20 -9.20 -30.81
C PHE A 481 -21.34 -8.85 -29.86
N SER A 482 -21.01 -8.31 -28.68
CA SER A 482 -21.99 -7.74 -27.77
C SER A 482 -22.61 -6.46 -28.35
N ALA A 483 -23.94 -6.31 -28.25
CA ALA A 483 -24.65 -5.13 -28.73
C ALA A 483 -24.33 -3.86 -27.90
N ALA A 484 -24.10 -4.03 -26.60
CA ALA A 484 -23.57 -2.99 -25.72
C ALA A 484 -22.03 -3.11 -25.59
N PRO A 485 -21.29 -2.00 -25.48
CA PRO A 485 -19.86 -2.04 -25.16
C PRO A 485 -19.61 -2.45 -23.71
N PHE A 486 -18.45 -3.04 -23.45
CA PHE A 486 -17.87 -3.08 -22.11
C PHE A 486 -17.10 -1.79 -21.85
N THR A 487 -17.34 -1.14 -20.72
CA THR A 487 -16.59 0.07 -20.33
C THR A 487 -15.40 -0.29 -19.46
N VAL A 488 -14.20 -0.17 -20.02
CA VAL A 488 -12.95 -0.32 -19.27
C VAL A 488 -12.72 0.94 -18.45
N THR A 489 -12.68 0.81 -17.13
CA THR A 489 -12.40 1.93 -16.22
C THR A 489 -10.91 1.97 -15.87
N ALA A 490 -10.38 3.16 -15.55
CA ALA A 490 -9.08 3.24 -14.89
C ALA A 490 -9.17 2.59 -13.49
N SER A 491 -8.08 1.98 -13.04
CA SER A 491 -7.97 1.47 -11.67
C SER A 491 -7.74 2.62 -10.69
N ALA A 492 -8.30 2.51 -9.48
CA ALA A 492 -7.86 3.36 -8.37
C ALA A 492 -6.36 3.12 -8.09
N PRO A 493 -5.60 4.14 -7.66
CA PRO A 493 -4.19 3.98 -7.32
C PRO A 493 -4.02 3.06 -6.11
N ALA A 494 -2.84 2.45 -5.97
CA ALA A 494 -2.51 1.64 -4.79
C ALA A 494 -1.23 2.16 -4.15
N ILE A 495 -1.26 2.46 -2.85
CA ILE A 495 -0.09 2.91 -2.09
C ILE A 495 0.51 1.70 -1.37
N SER A 496 1.68 1.24 -1.80
CA SER A 496 2.37 0.10 -1.19
C SER A 496 3.15 0.47 0.07
N SER A 497 3.69 1.70 0.13
CA SER A 497 4.47 2.21 1.25
C SER A 497 4.62 3.73 1.17
N PHE A 498 5.10 4.34 2.25
CA PHE A 498 5.52 5.74 2.27
C PHE A 498 6.70 5.93 3.25
N THR A 499 7.54 6.93 3.01
CA THR A 499 8.70 7.24 3.86
C THR A 499 8.96 8.75 3.94
N PRO A 500 9.25 9.33 5.12
CA PRO A 500 9.21 8.70 6.44
C PRO A 500 7.77 8.29 6.84
N SER A 501 7.63 7.43 7.85
CA SER A 501 6.32 6.99 8.37
C SER A 501 5.69 7.95 9.38
N SER A 502 6.43 8.97 9.81
CA SER A 502 6.00 9.99 10.76
C SER A 502 6.74 11.31 10.54
N GLY A 503 6.18 12.39 11.07
CA GLY A 503 6.81 13.72 11.09
C GLY A 503 5.80 14.85 11.26
N PRO A 504 6.27 16.09 11.56
CA PRO A 504 5.41 17.24 11.71
C PRO A 504 4.81 17.75 10.39
N VAL A 505 3.86 18.68 10.52
CA VAL A 505 3.41 19.56 9.42
C VAL A 505 4.63 20.11 8.66
N GLY A 506 4.59 20.04 7.33
CA GLY A 506 5.70 20.42 6.46
C GLY A 506 6.72 19.31 6.16
N THR A 507 6.65 18.16 6.82
CA THR A 507 7.49 16.99 6.48
C THR A 507 7.23 16.57 5.03
N SER A 508 8.29 16.40 4.24
CA SER A 508 8.20 15.82 2.90
C SER A 508 8.18 14.29 3.00
N VAL A 509 7.23 13.65 2.33
CA VAL A 509 6.95 12.22 2.36
C VAL A 509 6.86 11.69 0.94
N ILE A 510 7.65 10.65 0.66
CA ILE A 510 7.65 9.94 -0.62
C ILE A 510 6.68 8.75 -0.50
N LEU A 511 5.59 8.80 -1.24
CA LEU A 511 4.64 7.70 -1.44
C LEU A 511 5.17 6.80 -2.54
N THR A 512 5.13 5.48 -2.33
CA THR A 512 5.44 4.47 -3.35
C THR A 512 4.22 3.60 -3.60
N GLY A 513 3.97 3.24 -4.85
CA GLY A 513 2.74 2.56 -5.24
C GLY A 513 2.62 2.29 -6.74
N THR A 514 1.41 2.31 -7.27
CA THR A 514 1.08 2.16 -8.71
C THR A 514 -0.15 3.00 -9.09
N GLY A 515 -0.24 3.38 -10.38
CA GLY A 515 -1.38 4.09 -10.94
C GLY A 515 -1.46 5.57 -10.52
N PHE A 516 -0.33 6.18 -10.13
CA PHE A 516 -0.26 7.57 -9.68
C PHE A 516 -0.29 8.59 -10.84
N THR A 517 -0.15 8.16 -12.11
CA THR A 517 -0.21 9.06 -13.27
C THR A 517 -1.55 9.78 -13.32
N GLY A 518 -1.50 11.11 -13.32
CA GLY A 518 -2.71 11.95 -13.34
C GLY A 518 -3.45 12.03 -12.01
N ALA A 519 -2.78 11.76 -10.87
CA ALA A 519 -3.33 12.07 -9.56
C ALA A 519 -3.74 13.55 -9.45
N THR A 520 -4.94 13.81 -8.93
CA THR A 520 -5.57 15.13 -8.82
C THR A 520 -5.63 15.65 -7.39
N ALA A 521 -5.51 14.77 -6.39
CA ALA A 521 -5.44 15.15 -4.98
C ALA A 521 -4.63 14.12 -4.18
N VAL A 522 -3.98 14.60 -3.12
CA VAL A 522 -3.39 13.78 -2.05
C VAL A 522 -3.88 14.33 -0.72
N ALA A 523 -4.21 13.48 0.25
CA ALA A 523 -4.69 13.89 1.56
C ALA A 523 -4.11 13.02 2.68
N VAL A 524 -3.99 13.59 3.88
CA VAL A 524 -3.51 12.92 5.10
C VAL A 524 -4.64 12.94 6.12
N ASN A 525 -5.19 11.75 6.41
CA ASN A 525 -6.40 11.58 7.22
C ASN A 525 -7.60 12.45 6.77
N GLY A 526 -7.73 12.66 5.45
CA GLY A 526 -8.76 13.53 4.87
C GLY A 526 -8.37 15.01 4.75
N THR A 527 -7.35 15.50 5.46
CA THR A 527 -6.82 16.86 5.24
C THR A 527 -6.04 16.90 3.93
N ALA A 528 -6.56 17.62 2.93
CA ALA A 528 -5.93 17.73 1.61
C ALA A 528 -4.57 18.44 1.69
N ALA A 529 -3.59 17.92 0.95
CA ALA A 529 -2.30 18.58 0.75
C ALA A 529 -2.47 19.73 -0.26
N PRO A 530 -1.98 20.96 0.02
CA PRO A 530 -2.08 22.09 -0.90
C PRO A 530 -1.19 21.95 -2.14
N GLY A 531 -0.28 20.97 -2.15
CA GLY A 531 0.56 20.62 -3.30
C GLY A 531 1.28 19.29 -3.07
N PHE A 532 1.55 18.61 -4.18
CA PHE A 532 2.34 17.37 -4.26
C PHE A 532 2.97 17.30 -5.67
N VAL A 533 3.99 16.46 -5.82
CA VAL A 533 4.68 16.19 -7.08
C VAL A 533 4.39 14.74 -7.48
N ILE A 534 4.07 14.50 -8.75
CA ILE A 534 4.00 13.16 -9.33
C ILE A 534 5.35 12.89 -9.97
N ASP A 535 6.20 12.13 -9.29
CA ASP A 535 7.57 11.82 -9.75
C ASP A 535 7.55 10.70 -10.80
N SER A 536 6.62 9.75 -10.69
CA SER A 536 6.35 8.70 -11.67
C SER A 536 4.95 8.08 -11.46
N ASP A 537 4.55 7.10 -12.29
CA ASP A 537 3.34 6.30 -12.01
C ASP A 537 3.40 5.51 -10.70
N THR A 538 4.61 5.33 -10.15
CA THR A 538 4.86 4.55 -8.93
C THR A 538 5.35 5.39 -7.75
N GLN A 539 5.51 6.72 -7.92
CA GLN A 539 6.04 7.60 -6.89
C GLN A 539 5.39 9.00 -6.89
N ILE A 540 5.00 9.47 -5.70
CA ILE A 540 4.51 10.83 -5.43
C ILE A 540 5.27 11.39 -4.23
N THR A 541 5.74 12.64 -4.31
CA THR A 541 6.30 13.37 -3.18
C THR A 541 5.29 14.40 -2.68
N VAL A 542 4.88 14.31 -1.41
CA VAL A 542 3.88 15.21 -0.79
C VAL A 542 4.41 15.79 0.52
N SER A 543 4.06 17.05 0.82
CA SER A 543 4.35 17.66 2.13
C SER A 543 3.13 17.61 3.04
N ILE A 544 3.32 17.21 4.30
CA ILE A 544 2.22 17.08 5.28
C ILE A 544 1.51 18.44 5.50
N PRO A 545 0.20 18.55 5.24
CA PRO A 545 -0.51 19.83 5.31
C PRO A 545 -0.67 20.40 6.71
N THR A 546 -0.84 21.72 6.80
CA THR A 546 -1.30 22.41 8.02
C THR A 546 -2.69 21.91 8.41
N GLY A 547 -2.87 21.46 9.65
CA GLY A 547 -4.11 20.82 10.09
C GLY A 547 -4.25 19.35 9.65
N ALA A 548 -3.17 18.72 9.16
CA ALA A 548 -3.13 17.27 9.06
C ALA A 548 -3.24 16.63 10.45
N SER A 549 -3.92 15.49 10.52
CA SER A 549 -3.93 14.61 11.68
C SER A 549 -3.34 13.25 11.31
N SER A 550 -2.85 12.50 12.30
CA SER A 550 -2.38 11.14 12.07
C SER A 550 -3.50 10.27 11.49
N GLY A 551 -3.21 9.59 10.38
CA GLY A 551 -4.12 8.66 9.72
C GLY A 551 -3.53 8.13 8.42
N THR A 552 -4.33 7.47 7.60
CA THR A 552 -3.86 6.98 6.28
C THR A 552 -3.62 8.15 5.32
N ILE A 553 -2.66 7.99 4.41
CA ILE A 553 -2.50 8.88 3.27
C ILE A 553 -3.38 8.34 2.15
N SER A 554 -4.09 9.21 1.43
CA SER A 554 -4.84 8.85 0.24
C SER A 554 -4.40 9.64 -0.99
N VAL A 555 -4.47 8.99 -2.15
CA VAL A 555 -4.19 9.55 -3.47
C VAL A 555 -5.44 9.35 -4.33
N THR A 556 -5.91 10.41 -4.99
CA THR A 556 -7.06 10.36 -5.90
C THR A 556 -6.61 10.59 -7.32
N THR A 557 -7.05 9.73 -8.25
CA THR A 557 -6.83 9.85 -9.70
C THR A 557 -8.20 9.72 -10.42
N PRO A 558 -8.27 9.88 -11.75
CA PRO A 558 -9.49 9.57 -12.51
C PRO A 558 -9.99 8.12 -12.40
N GLY A 559 -9.19 7.19 -11.86
CA GLY A 559 -9.62 5.81 -11.54
C GLY A 559 -10.22 5.62 -10.14
N GLY A 560 -10.21 6.67 -9.31
CA GLY A 560 -10.74 6.65 -7.94
C GLY A 560 -9.69 7.02 -6.90
N THR A 561 -10.00 6.75 -5.62
CA THR A 561 -9.12 7.05 -4.48
C THR A 561 -8.53 5.77 -3.90
N GLY A 562 -7.20 5.72 -3.79
CA GLY A 562 -6.47 4.70 -3.06
C GLY A 562 -5.94 5.24 -1.73
N SER A 563 -5.93 4.41 -0.70
CA SER A 563 -5.42 4.76 0.64
C SER A 563 -4.32 3.80 1.07
N SER A 564 -3.39 4.28 1.89
CA SER A 564 -2.34 3.46 2.48
C SER A 564 -2.90 2.46 3.51
N SER A 565 -2.29 1.27 3.59
CA SER A 565 -2.63 0.24 4.58
C SER A 565 -2.13 0.59 5.99
N THR A 566 -1.08 1.41 6.09
CA THR A 566 -0.51 1.93 7.33
C THR A 566 -0.84 3.41 7.52
N VAL A 567 -0.76 3.87 8.78
CA VAL A 567 -0.99 5.26 9.18
C VAL A 567 0.31 6.07 9.13
N PHE A 568 0.27 7.25 8.52
CA PHE A 568 1.29 8.26 8.72
C PHE A 568 1.03 8.98 10.05
N THR A 569 2.03 9.02 10.93
CA THR A 569 1.89 9.68 12.23
C THR A 569 2.33 11.14 12.13
N VAL A 570 1.35 12.05 12.08
CA VAL A 570 1.60 13.49 12.21
C VAL A 570 1.96 13.79 13.66
N SER A 571 3.25 13.96 13.92
CA SER A 571 3.71 14.43 15.23
C SER A 571 3.37 15.92 15.37
N VAL A 572 2.95 16.37 16.56
CA VAL A 572 3.17 17.79 16.90
C VAL A 572 4.66 18.12 16.69
N PRO A 573 5.01 19.28 16.12
CA PRO A 573 6.41 19.67 16.01
C PRO A 573 7.07 19.57 17.38
N ALA A 574 8.12 18.76 17.49
CA ALA A 574 8.98 18.78 18.66
C ALA A 574 9.42 20.24 18.84
N PRO A 575 9.14 20.89 19.98
CA PRO A 575 9.42 22.30 20.13
C PRO A 575 10.88 22.59 19.81
N ALA A 576 11.14 23.63 19.01
CA ALA A 576 12.49 24.08 18.76
C ALA A 576 13.17 24.29 20.13
N PRO A 577 14.34 23.67 20.39
CA PRO A 577 14.94 23.69 21.72
C PRO A 577 15.12 25.14 22.15
N ALA A 578 14.50 25.49 23.27
CA ALA A 578 14.47 26.86 23.76
C ALA A 578 15.90 27.38 23.91
N CYS A 579 16.13 28.64 23.53
CA CYS A 579 17.46 29.24 23.53
C CYS A 579 17.91 29.57 24.97
N THR A 580 18.27 28.54 25.74
CA THR A 580 18.49 28.59 27.19
C THR A 580 19.89 28.98 27.62
N ALA A 581 20.84 29.06 26.68
CA ALA A 581 22.24 29.31 27.00
C ALA A 581 22.47 30.62 27.75
N GLN A 582 23.26 30.56 28.82
CA GLN A 582 23.86 31.76 29.42
C GLN A 582 25.26 31.95 28.86
N VAL A 583 25.60 33.19 28.48
CA VAL A 583 26.97 33.53 28.04
C VAL A 583 27.68 34.28 29.16
N THR A 584 28.72 33.65 29.70
CA THR A 584 29.64 34.26 30.67
C THR A 584 30.82 34.90 29.94
N VAL A 585 31.45 35.90 30.56
CA VAL A 585 32.73 36.47 30.10
C VAL A 585 33.70 36.50 31.28
N THR A 586 34.93 36.07 31.02
CA THR A 586 36.06 36.06 31.96
C THR A 586 37.16 37.00 31.45
N PRO A 587 37.73 37.90 32.29
CA PRO A 587 37.38 38.18 33.67
C PRO A 587 35.97 38.78 33.82
N ALA A 588 35.32 38.50 34.95
CA ALA A 588 34.00 39.03 35.29
C ALA A 588 34.11 40.32 36.12
N GLY A 589 33.15 41.24 35.95
CA GLY A 589 33.13 42.54 36.64
C GLY A 589 33.92 43.64 35.92
N PRO A 590 34.18 44.78 36.56
CA PRO A 590 34.97 45.86 35.97
C PRO A 590 36.45 45.50 35.86
N VAL A 591 37.03 45.66 34.68
CA VAL A 591 38.46 45.42 34.40
C VAL A 591 39.17 46.76 34.27
N ARG A 592 40.38 46.87 34.84
CA ARG A 592 41.22 48.08 34.76
C ARG A 592 42.46 47.77 33.91
N LEU A 593 42.61 48.48 32.79
CA LEU A 593 43.84 48.51 32.01
C LEU A 593 44.82 49.48 32.70
N SER A 594 46.07 49.06 32.86
CA SER A 594 47.16 50.00 33.16
C SER A 594 47.50 50.82 31.91
N GLY A 595 48.18 51.96 32.06
CA GLY A 595 48.49 52.85 30.93
C GLY A 595 49.28 52.15 29.82
N GLY A 596 48.61 51.81 28.71
CA GLY A 596 49.19 51.07 27.58
C GLY A 596 49.07 49.53 27.66
N GLY A 597 48.41 48.99 28.69
CA GLY A 597 48.19 47.55 28.84
C GLY A 597 46.91 47.05 28.16
N SER A 598 46.90 45.77 27.79
CA SER A 598 45.73 45.06 27.23
C SER A 598 45.29 43.89 28.10
N VAL A 599 44.06 43.41 27.93
CA VAL A 599 43.50 42.23 28.60
C VAL A 599 42.83 41.30 27.59
N THR A 600 42.91 39.99 27.82
CA THR A 600 42.14 39.01 27.05
C THR A 600 40.80 38.75 27.73
N LEU A 601 39.70 39.02 27.04
CA LEU A 601 38.35 38.63 27.44
C LEU A 601 38.00 37.29 26.76
N THR A 602 37.44 36.34 27.49
CA THR A 602 37.01 35.04 26.96
C THR A 602 35.55 34.79 27.31
N ALA A 603 34.74 34.51 26.29
CA ALA A 603 33.32 34.21 26.39
C ALA A 603 33.08 32.70 26.35
N GLN A 604 32.07 32.24 27.09
CA GLN A 604 31.63 30.85 27.08
C GLN A 604 30.11 30.76 27.16
N ALA A 605 29.50 30.06 26.21
CA ALA A 605 28.10 29.68 26.23
C ALA A 605 27.93 28.38 27.03
N LEU A 606 27.07 28.42 28.05
CA LEU A 606 26.76 27.33 28.96
C LEU A 606 25.25 27.03 28.91
N GLU A 607 24.86 25.77 28.80
CA GLU A 607 23.50 25.36 29.18
C GLU A 607 23.37 25.48 30.71
N PRO A 608 22.28 26.09 31.23
CA PRO A 608 22.10 26.26 32.66
C PRO A 608 21.81 24.93 33.36
N ALA A 609 22.42 24.76 34.53
CA ALA A 609 22.07 23.70 35.48
C ALA A 609 20.59 23.78 35.90
N PHE A 610 19.99 22.63 36.16
CA PHE A 610 18.63 22.51 36.71
C PHE A 610 18.67 22.57 38.25
N ASN A 611 18.85 23.77 38.79
CA ASN A 611 19.05 23.99 40.22
C ASN A 611 17.71 24.15 40.95
N THR A 612 17.19 23.04 41.46
CA THR A 612 15.88 22.98 42.13
C THR A 612 15.83 23.62 43.51
N GLY A 613 16.97 23.99 44.09
CA GLY A 613 17.09 24.42 45.49
C GLY A 613 16.63 23.33 46.47
N THR A 614 15.86 23.69 47.48
CA THR A 614 15.21 22.71 48.38
C THR A 614 14.06 21.96 47.71
N GLY A 615 13.59 22.41 46.54
CA GLY A 615 12.60 21.72 45.72
C GLY A 615 11.19 21.70 46.34
N PHE A 616 10.44 20.63 46.09
CA PHE A 616 9.05 20.50 46.52
C PHE A 616 8.92 19.97 47.97
N ASN A 617 8.02 20.55 48.77
CA ASN A 617 7.80 20.15 50.16
C ASN A 617 7.08 18.80 50.33
N SER A 618 6.23 18.41 49.38
CA SER A 618 5.51 17.14 49.33
C SER A 618 5.69 16.45 47.97
N THR A 619 5.13 15.25 47.82
CA THR A 619 5.24 14.39 46.62
C THR A 619 4.87 15.15 45.34
N ALA A 620 5.87 15.45 44.49
CA ALA A 620 5.61 15.95 43.15
C ALA A 620 5.01 14.82 42.30
N ALA A 621 3.85 15.07 41.68
CA ALA A 621 3.05 14.03 41.06
C ALA A 621 3.34 13.89 39.55
N VAL A 622 3.29 15.00 38.82
CA VAL A 622 3.42 15.05 37.36
C VAL A 622 4.08 16.34 36.87
N THR A 623 4.67 16.26 35.67
CA THR A 623 5.28 17.38 34.95
C THR A 623 4.90 17.37 33.46
N ALA A 624 4.80 18.55 32.86
CA ALA A 624 4.67 18.74 31.41
C ALA A 624 5.61 19.86 30.95
N VAL A 625 6.21 19.71 29.76
CA VAL A 625 7.20 20.66 29.22
C VAL A 625 6.56 21.46 28.09
N GLN A 626 6.49 22.78 28.27
CA GLN A 626 5.93 23.71 27.29
C GLN A 626 6.90 23.96 26.12
N PRO A 627 6.40 24.45 24.96
CA PRO A 627 7.24 24.67 23.79
C PRO A 627 8.38 25.68 23.96
N ASP A 628 8.29 26.57 24.95
CA ASP A 628 9.35 27.52 25.33
C ASP A 628 10.35 26.92 26.35
N GLY A 629 10.34 25.60 26.54
CA GLY A 629 11.20 24.86 27.46
C GLY A 629 10.79 24.96 28.94
N LYS A 630 9.79 25.79 29.28
CA LYS A 630 9.31 25.90 30.67
C LYS A 630 8.60 24.62 31.12
N ILE A 631 8.64 24.37 32.42
CA ILE A 631 8.21 23.10 33.02
C ILE A 631 7.03 23.38 33.96
N LEU A 632 5.85 22.91 33.59
CA LEU A 632 4.70 22.84 34.50
C LEU A 632 4.89 21.63 35.43
N ALA A 633 4.70 21.82 36.73
CA ALA A 633 4.90 20.81 37.75
C ALA A 633 3.82 20.91 38.84
N ALA A 634 3.27 19.77 39.28
CA ALA A 634 2.06 19.76 40.10
C ALA A 634 1.99 18.66 41.18
N GLY A 635 1.04 18.82 42.11
CA GLY A 635 0.74 17.86 43.19
C GLY A 635 1.24 18.24 44.59
N THR A 636 1.70 19.48 44.80
CA THR A 636 2.44 19.88 46.00
C THR A 636 2.25 21.37 46.33
N THR A 637 2.28 21.72 47.62
CA THR A 637 1.81 23.03 48.13
C THR A 637 2.88 24.11 48.17
N THR A 638 4.17 23.77 48.25
CA THR A 638 5.26 24.74 48.06
C THR A 638 6.42 24.19 47.22
N TYR A 639 7.17 25.11 46.60
CA TYR A 639 8.45 24.90 45.94
C TYR A 639 9.44 25.95 46.42
N ASN A 640 10.63 25.55 46.89
CA ASN A 640 11.61 26.43 47.52
C ASN A 640 11.04 27.31 48.66
N GLY A 641 9.99 26.83 49.34
CA GLY A 641 9.26 27.56 50.38
C GLY A 641 8.14 28.48 49.85
N THR A 642 8.17 28.88 48.58
CA THR A 642 7.10 29.67 47.94
C THR A 642 5.84 28.82 47.77
N PRO A 643 4.64 29.30 48.16
CA PRO A 643 3.38 28.62 47.88
C PRO A 643 3.12 28.44 46.38
N THR A 644 2.71 27.24 46.00
CA THR A 644 2.50 26.84 44.59
C THR A 644 1.07 26.41 44.28
N ASN A 645 0.15 26.45 45.25
CA ASN A 645 -1.28 26.15 45.08
C ASN A 645 -1.58 24.91 44.20
N ASN A 646 -0.79 23.84 44.41
CA ASN A 646 -0.79 22.58 43.68
C ASN A 646 -0.35 22.58 42.20
N LEU A 647 -0.02 23.73 41.58
CA LEU A 647 0.56 23.82 40.22
C LEU A 647 1.49 25.04 40.09
N VAL A 648 2.76 24.79 39.73
CA VAL A 648 3.77 25.83 39.43
C VAL A 648 4.27 25.70 38.00
N ARG A 649 4.75 26.81 37.41
CA ARG A 649 5.63 26.77 36.23
C ARG A 649 7.04 27.17 36.63
N LEU A 650 8.00 26.39 36.16
CA LEU A 650 9.43 26.62 36.33
C LEU A 650 10.05 27.05 34.99
N ASN A 651 11.06 27.88 35.06
CA ASN A 651 11.96 28.18 33.95
C ASN A 651 12.85 26.96 33.63
N PRO A 652 13.53 26.94 32.47
CA PRO A 652 14.42 25.83 32.09
C PRO A 652 15.64 25.62 33.00
N ASP A 653 15.94 26.52 33.94
CA ASP A 653 16.97 26.37 34.98
C ASP A 653 16.44 25.83 36.32
N GLY A 654 15.12 25.61 36.44
CA GLY A 654 14.45 25.20 37.67
C GLY A 654 13.96 26.34 38.56
N THR A 655 14.24 27.61 38.25
CA THR A 655 13.67 28.74 38.99
C THR A 655 12.16 28.90 38.72
N ILE A 656 11.42 29.57 39.60
CA ILE A 656 9.97 29.81 39.38
C ILE A 656 9.80 30.84 38.26
N ASP A 657 8.92 30.56 37.30
CA ASP A 657 8.48 31.55 36.31
C ASP A 657 7.45 32.50 36.94
N ALA A 658 7.91 33.69 37.34
CA ALA A 658 7.07 34.73 37.92
C ALA A 658 5.99 35.29 36.96
N SER A 659 6.04 34.99 35.65
CA SER A 659 4.96 35.35 34.72
C SER A 659 3.75 34.41 34.79
N PHE A 660 3.91 33.19 35.33
CA PHE A 660 2.83 32.22 35.50
C PHE A 660 2.03 32.50 36.78
N THR A 661 1.22 33.56 36.74
CA THR A 661 0.48 34.01 37.92
C THR A 661 -0.86 33.29 38.05
N GLN A 662 -1.05 32.60 39.19
CA GLN A 662 -2.36 32.13 39.62
C GLN A 662 -2.98 33.17 40.56
N PRO A 663 -3.96 33.99 40.12
CA PRO A 663 -4.53 35.05 40.95
C PRO A 663 -5.48 34.49 42.02
N GLY A 664 -4.93 34.06 43.16
CA GLY A 664 -5.70 33.64 44.33
C GLY A 664 -5.20 32.34 44.96
N THR A 665 -6.13 31.44 45.25
CA THR A 665 -5.90 30.17 45.99
C THR A 665 -5.50 28.99 45.11
N GLY A 666 -5.41 29.17 43.79
CA GLY A 666 -5.08 28.15 42.79
C GLY A 666 -5.97 26.93 42.86
N LEU A 667 -5.40 25.73 42.76
CA LEU A 667 -6.12 24.46 42.79
C LEU A 667 -6.25 23.97 44.23
N ASN A 668 -7.49 23.75 44.68
CA ASN A 668 -7.79 23.35 46.07
C ASN A 668 -7.55 21.86 46.39
N GLY A 669 -6.94 21.09 45.47
CA GLY A 669 -6.72 19.66 45.59
C GLY A 669 -5.61 19.16 44.66
N SER A 670 -5.36 17.85 44.64
CA SER A 670 -4.22 17.29 43.92
C SER A 670 -4.45 17.22 42.40
N VAL A 671 -3.45 17.64 41.63
CA VAL A 671 -3.34 17.39 40.19
C VAL A 671 -2.70 16.03 39.98
N ARG A 672 -3.22 15.27 39.01
CA ARG A 672 -2.77 13.91 38.67
C ARG A 672 -2.25 13.79 37.25
N THR A 673 -2.67 14.69 36.35
CA THR A 673 -2.18 14.77 34.98
C THR A 673 -2.26 16.22 34.46
N ILE A 674 -1.36 16.56 33.53
CA ILE A 674 -1.27 17.85 32.84
C ILE A 674 -1.16 17.56 31.34
N LEU A 675 -2.05 18.15 30.53
CA LEU A 675 -2.11 17.96 29.09
C LEU A 675 -2.00 19.31 28.39
N LEU A 676 -1.02 19.44 27.49
CA LEU A 676 -0.81 20.65 26.70
C LEU A 676 -1.60 20.62 25.39
N GLN A 677 -2.24 21.73 25.05
CA GLN A 677 -2.94 21.90 23.79
C GLN A 677 -2.08 22.69 22.77
N PRO A 678 -2.21 22.45 21.44
CA PRO A 678 -1.42 23.14 20.42
C PRO A 678 -1.62 24.66 20.34
N ASP A 679 -2.69 25.20 20.93
CA ASP A 679 -2.95 26.64 21.06
C ASP A 679 -2.23 27.28 22.27
N GLY A 680 -1.38 26.50 22.97
CA GLY A 680 -0.64 26.95 24.15
C GLY A 680 -1.42 26.85 25.47
N LYS A 681 -2.69 26.41 25.44
CA LYS A 681 -3.48 26.20 26.65
C LYS A 681 -3.07 24.95 27.41
N ILE A 682 -3.39 24.95 28.70
CA ILE A 682 -2.98 23.93 29.67
C ILE A 682 -4.24 23.31 30.27
N LEU A 683 -4.48 22.03 30.00
CA LEU A 683 -5.49 21.26 30.71
C LEU A 683 -4.85 20.62 31.95
N VAL A 684 -5.52 20.72 33.10
CA VAL A 684 -5.12 20.08 34.34
C VAL A 684 -6.29 19.26 34.89
N ALA A 685 -6.01 18.08 35.41
CA ALA A 685 -7.02 17.22 35.99
C ALA A 685 -6.50 16.41 37.18
N GLY A 686 -7.41 15.98 38.06
CA GLY A 686 -7.06 15.26 39.28
C GLY A 686 -8.20 15.09 40.27
N ALA A 687 -7.93 15.45 41.52
CA ALA A 687 -8.85 15.41 42.65
C ALA A 687 -8.96 16.81 43.30
N PHE A 688 -9.39 17.81 42.52
CA PHE A 688 -9.69 19.17 42.95
C PHE A 688 -11.13 19.58 42.59
N THR A 689 -11.73 20.47 43.36
CA THR A 689 -13.12 20.93 43.20
C THR A 689 -13.27 22.42 42.88
N SER A 690 -12.17 23.19 42.87
CA SER A 690 -12.15 24.58 42.40
C SER A 690 -10.77 25.05 41.91
N TYR A 691 -10.79 26.12 41.12
CA TYR A 691 -9.62 26.92 40.73
C TYR A 691 -9.87 28.39 41.08
N ASN A 692 -9.02 29.00 41.93
CA ASN A 692 -9.19 30.37 42.45
C ASN A 692 -10.63 30.61 42.97
N GLY A 693 -11.19 29.64 43.71
CA GLY A 693 -12.56 29.67 44.22
C GLY A 693 -13.67 29.38 43.19
N THR A 694 -13.39 29.47 41.88
CA THR A 694 -14.33 29.09 40.83
C THR A 694 -14.50 27.57 40.81
N ALA A 695 -15.72 27.07 40.95
CA ALA A 695 -16.00 25.63 40.98
C ALA A 695 -15.55 24.94 39.67
N ARG A 696 -14.83 23.82 39.81
CA ARG A 696 -14.31 22.99 38.71
C ARG A 696 -14.40 21.52 39.08
N LYS A 697 -14.79 20.66 38.14
CA LYS A 697 -15.28 19.30 38.41
C LYS A 697 -14.22 18.28 38.03
N LEU A 698 -13.12 18.28 38.78
CA LEU A 698 -11.95 17.41 38.62
C LEU A 698 -11.08 17.69 37.37
N VAL A 699 -11.50 18.61 36.49
CA VAL A 699 -10.77 19.13 35.32
C VAL A 699 -10.85 20.65 35.27
N ALA A 700 -9.85 21.31 34.67
CA ALA A 700 -9.90 22.72 34.29
C ALA A 700 -8.97 22.98 33.09
N ARG A 701 -9.31 23.99 32.26
CA ARG A 701 -8.38 24.56 31.27
C ARG A 701 -7.89 25.93 31.72
N LEU A 702 -6.60 26.15 31.59
CA LEU A 702 -5.92 27.42 31.84
C LEU A 702 -5.36 27.97 30.52
N ASN A 703 -5.23 29.28 30.42
CA ASN A 703 -4.51 29.97 29.37
C ASN A 703 -2.99 29.88 29.61
N ALA A 704 -2.18 30.32 28.64
CA ALA A 704 -0.72 30.23 28.69
C ALA A 704 -0.05 31.07 29.80
N ASP A 705 -0.77 32.01 30.42
CA ASP A 705 -0.35 32.81 31.59
C ASP A 705 -0.71 32.15 32.94
N GLY A 706 -1.52 31.08 32.93
CA GLY A 706 -2.08 30.45 34.13
C GLY A 706 -3.46 30.94 34.53
N SER A 707 -4.04 31.94 33.84
CA SER A 707 -5.41 32.37 34.07
C SER A 707 -6.44 31.31 33.65
N LEU A 708 -7.64 31.33 34.23
CA LEU A 708 -8.67 30.33 33.98
C LEU A 708 -9.38 30.56 32.64
N ASP A 709 -9.46 29.54 31.77
CA ASP A 709 -10.21 29.64 30.53
C ASP A 709 -11.72 29.51 30.77
N ALA A 710 -12.45 30.61 30.57
CA ALA A 710 -13.90 30.70 30.68
C ALA A 710 -14.67 30.09 29.48
N THR A 711 -13.96 29.75 28.38
CA THR A 711 -14.54 29.06 27.22
C THR A 711 -14.64 27.55 27.43
N PHE A 712 -13.83 26.97 28.33
CA PHE A 712 -13.96 25.57 28.74
C PHE A 712 -15.03 25.45 29.81
N ARG A 713 -16.21 24.93 29.45
CA ARG A 713 -17.44 24.93 30.25
C ARG A 713 -17.91 23.53 30.58
N GLU A 714 -17.69 23.11 31.82
CA GLU A 714 -18.33 21.92 32.39
C GLU A 714 -19.82 22.22 32.67
N THR A 715 -20.69 22.02 31.69
CA THR A 715 -22.13 22.37 31.79
C THR A 715 -22.93 21.34 32.62
N GLY A 716 -22.82 21.41 33.94
CA GLY A 716 -23.65 20.60 34.85
C GLY A 716 -22.92 20.18 36.13
N THR A 717 -23.13 18.92 36.54
CA THR A 717 -22.47 18.33 37.72
C THR A 717 -21.00 17.98 37.50
N GLY A 718 -20.57 17.89 36.23
CA GLY A 718 -19.26 17.37 35.81
C GLY A 718 -19.07 15.89 36.14
N ILE A 719 -17.83 15.48 36.38
CA ILE A 719 -17.52 14.11 36.79
C ILE A 719 -18.13 13.82 38.16
N SER A 720 -18.84 12.71 38.26
CA SER A 720 -19.60 12.33 39.46
C SER A 720 -19.80 10.82 39.59
N GLY A 721 -20.18 10.39 40.80
CA GLY A 721 -20.38 8.97 41.15
C GLY A 721 -19.07 8.20 41.28
N THR A 722 -18.51 8.17 42.49
CA THR A 722 -17.30 7.42 42.83
C THR A 722 -17.49 5.92 42.62
N ILE A 723 -16.49 5.26 42.05
CA ILE A 723 -16.37 3.79 42.03
C ILE A 723 -15.09 3.36 42.77
N SER A 724 -14.85 2.06 42.92
CA SER A 724 -13.72 1.56 43.70
C SER A 724 -12.37 1.99 43.09
N SER A 725 -11.49 2.54 43.92
CA SER A 725 -10.09 2.81 43.56
C SER A 725 -9.22 1.55 43.49
N GLY A 726 -9.80 0.37 43.78
CA GLY A 726 -9.03 -0.84 44.06
C GLY A 726 -8.08 -0.66 45.27
N PRO A 727 -7.15 -1.60 45.48
CA PRO A 727 -6.19 -1.56 46.60
C PRO A 727 -5.01 -0.59 46.40
N PHE A 728 -5.00 0.22 45.33
CA PHE A 728 -3.87 1.10 44.97
C PHE A 728 -4.11 2.59 45.25
N ASP A 729 -5.11 2.91 46.07
CA ASP A 729 -5.27 4.22 46.73
C ASP A 729 -5.31 5.42 45.77
N ILE A 730 -5.81 5.21 44.54
CA ILE A 730 -5.97 6.27 43.55
C ILE A 730 -7.05 7.28 43.94
N GLY A 731 -8.04 6.88 44.75
CA GLY A 731 -9.17 7.73 45.17
C GLY A 731 -10.08 8.18 44.01
N PRO A 732 -11.14 8.96 44.29
CA PRO A 732 -11.98 9.57 43.25
C PRO A 732 -11.20 10.67 42.51
N GLY A 733 -11.30 10.69 41.19
CA GLY A 733 -10.64 11.70 40.36
C GLY A 733 -10.48 11.28 38.90
N ILE A 734 -10.03 12.22 38.07
CA ILE A 734 -9.34 11.90 36.81
C ILE A 734 -7.92 11.49 37.18
N THR A 735 -7.44 10.37 36.64
CA THR A 735 -6.04 9.94 36.76
C THR A 735 -5.22 10.45 35.58
N ASP A 736 -5.78 10.42 34.36
CA ASP A 736 -5.05 10.68 33.12
C ASP A 736 -5.94 11.29 32.01
N MET A 737 -5.31 11.93 31.02
CA MET A 737 -5.97 12.59 29.88
C MET A 737 -5.18 12.40 28.59
N ALA A 738 -5.89 12.16 27.47
CA ALA A 738 -5.30 12.13 26.13
C ALA A 738 -5.99 13.10 25.18
N LEU A 739 -5.20 13.91 24.46
CA LEU A 739 -5.69 14.78 23.39
C LEU A 739 -5.91 13.96 22.11
N GLN A 740 -7.05 14.13 21.46
CA GLN A 740 -7.30 13.61 20.12
C GLN A 740 -6.98 14.68 19.04
N PRO A 741 -6.61 14.29 17.81
CA PRO A 741 -6.21 15.25 16.77
C PRO A 741 -7.31 16.22 16.31
N ASP A 742 -8.58 15.93 16.61
CA ASP A 742 -9.73 16.82 16.37
C ASP A 742 -9.94 17.86 17.50
N GLY A 743 -9.01 17.93 18.46
CA GLY A 743 -9.07 18.84 19.61
C GLY A 743 -9.95 18.35 20.76
N LYS A 744 -10.57 17.17 20.65
CA LYS A 744 -11.30 16.53 21.75
C LYS A 744 -10.34 15.95 22.79
N VAL A 745 -10.82 15.79 24.02
CA VAL A 745 -10.02 15.33 25.16
C VAL A 745 -10.67 14.09 25.76
N LEU A 746 -9.96 12.97 25.79
CA LEU A 746 -10.34 11.81 26.59
C LEU A 746 -9.88 12.04 28.03
N VAL A 747 -10.78 11.80 28.98
CA VAL A 747 -10.49 11.82 30.43
C VAL A 747 -10.72 10.42 30.99
N ALA A 748 -9.77 9.92 31.77
CA ALA A 748 -9.82 8.59 32.40
C ALA A 748 -9.63 8.68 33.92
N GLY A 749 -10.24 7.77 34.68
CA GLY A 749 -10.11 7.75 36.13
C GLY A 749 -11.10 6.83 36.83
N ALA A 750 -11.44 7.16 38.08
CA ALA A 750 -12.38 6.41 38.92
C ALA A 750 -13.72 7.18 39.07
N PHE A 751 -14.60 7.03 38.07
CA PHE A 751 -15.92 7.68 38.03
C PHE A 751 -16.95 6.88 37.24
N SER A 752 -18.23 7.21 37.40
CA SER A 752 -19.36 6.56 36.72
C SER A 752 -20.26 7.48 35.89
N ASN A 753 -20.16 8.80 36.05
CA ASN A 753 -21.00 9.78 35.37
C ASN A 753 -20.23 11.04 34.95
N TYR A 754 -20.68 11.68 33.86
CA TYR A 754 -20.29 13.03 33.44
C TYR A 754 -21.54 13.86 33.14
N ASN A 755 -21.74 14.99 33.84
CA ASN A 755 -22.95 15.83 33.73
C ASN A 755 -24.27 15.03 33.86
N GLY A 756 -24.30 14.03 34.76
CA GLY A 756 -25.45 13.14 34.95
C GLY A 756 -25.68 12.10 33.84
N THR A 757 -24.85 12.09 32.79
CA THR A 757 -24.84 11.04 31.77
C THR A 757 -23.89 9.91 32.21
N ALA A 758 -24.34 8.67 32.17
CA ALA A 758 -23.52 7.51 32.52
C ALA A 758 -22.28 7.40 31.61
N ARG A 759 -21.09 7.41 32.24
CA ARG A 759 -19.76 7.29 31.63
C ARG A 759 -18.82 6.66 32.66
N VAL A 760 -18.60 5.36 32.56
CA VAL A 760 -17.78 4.60 33.52
C VAL A 760 -16.32 4.61 33.08
N ASN A 761 -15.43 5.05 33.98
CA ASN A 761 -13.97 5.14 33.84
C ASN A 761 -13.40 6.03 32.73
N VAL A 762 -14.16 6.30 31.66
CA VAL A 762 -13.70 7.09 30.51
C VAL A 762 -14.84 7.92 29.93
N ALA A 763 -14.53 9.17 29.57
CA ALA A 763 -15.40 10.05 28.81
C ALA A 763 -14.57 10.82 27.78
N ARG A 764 -15.21 11.32 26.71
CA ARG A 764 -14.61 12.26 25.76
C ARG A 764 -15.31 13.59 25.84
N LEU A 765 -14.52 14.65 25.91
CA LEU A 765 -14.96 16.04 25.97
C LEU A 765 -14.65 16.72 24.64
N ASN A 766 -15.53 17.62 24.21
CA ASN A 766 -15.30 18.49 23.07
C ASN A 766 -14.31 19.61 23.43
N ALA A 767 -13.86 20.38 22.44
CA ALA A 767 -12.88 21.46 22.64
C ALA A 767 -13.38 22.63 23.55
N ASP A 768 -14.69 22.68 23.84
CA ASP A 768 -15.34 23.58 24.79
C ASP A 768 -15.59 22.94 26.18
N GLY A 769 -15.22 21.69 26.42
CA GLY A 769 -15.47 20.97 27.67
C GLY A 769 -16.86 20.32 27.81
N SER A 770 -17.74 20.45 26.81
CA SER A 770 -19.00 19.71 26.75
C SER A 770 -18.75 18.21 26.50
N LEU A 771 -19.71 17.34 26.84
CA LEU A 771 -19.59 15.89 26.62
C LEU A 771 -19.77 15.55 25.13
N ASP A 772 -18.88 14.74 24.56
CA ASP A 772 -19.11 14.13 23.26
C ASP A 772 -20.13 12.98 23.40
N ALA A 773 -21.38 13.26 23.01
CA ALA A 773 -22.44 12.25 22.99
C ALA A 773 -22.14 11.09 22.03
N GLY A 774 -21.36 11.34 20.96
CA GLY A 774 -20.89 10.33 20.01
C GLY A 774 -19.72 9.48 20.52
N PHE A 775 -19.25 9.70 21.75
CA PHE A 775 -18.41 8.76 22.49
C PHE A 775 -19.23 8.09 23.59
N ALA A 776 -19.73 6.89 23.33
CA ALA A 776 -20.69 6.17 24.17
C ALA A 776 -20.13 4.82 24.67
N PRO A 777 -19.13 4.81 25.57
CA PRO A 777 -18.63 3.59 26.19
C PRO A 777 -19.75 2.89 26.96
N THR A 778 -20.07 1.68 26.53
CA THR A 778 -21.16 0.86 27.09
C THR A 778 -20.90 0.61 28.58
N PRO A 779 -21.83 0.94 29.50
CA PRO A 779 -21.69 0.66 30.94
C PRO A 779 -21.58 -0.85 31.19
N THR A 780 -20.34 -1.33 31.23
CA THR A 780 -19.97 -2.73 31.36
C THR A 780 -19.60 -3.03 32.81
N SER A 781 -19.67 -4.30 33.23
CA SER A 781 -19.70 -4.72 34.63
C SER A 781 -18.35 -4.69 35.38
N PHE A 782 -17.48 -3.71 35.05
CA PHE A 782 -16.26 -3.40 35.79
C PHE A 782 -16.44 -2.11 36.61
N THR A 783 -16.06 -2.17 37.88
CA THR A 783 -16.30 -1.12 38.90
C THR A 783 -15.03 -0.60 39.58
N ASP A 784 -13.87 -1.00 39.06
CA ASP A 784 -12.55 -0.52 39.47
C ASP A 784 -12.08 0.58 38.49
N GLY A 785 -11.36 1.59 39.00
CA GLY A 785 -10.90 2.75 38.22
C GLY A 785 -9.89 2.44 37.10
N ALA A 786 -9.98 3.22 36.01
CA ALA A 786 -8.89 3.34 35.05
C ALA A 786 -7.77 4.24 35.60
N ASN A 787 -6.53 4.01 35.16
CA ASN A 787 -5.37 4.83 35.50
C ASN A 787 -4.84 5.64 34.31
N VAL A 788 -4.83 5.07 33.11
CA VAL A 788 -4.08 5.60 31.95
C VAL A 788 -4.88 5.39 30.65
N VAL A 789 -4.84 6.38 29.75
CA VAL A 789 -5.55 6.37 28.47
C VAL A 789 -4.65 6.79 27.31
N VAL A 790 -4.60 6.00 26.24
CA VAL A 790 -3.74 6.25 25.08
C VAL A 790 -4.54 6.12 23.78
N VAL A 791 -4.41 7.13 22.91
CA VAL A 791 -5.00 7.13 21.56
C VAL A 791 -4.01 6.45 20.60
N GLN A 792 -4.44 5.39 19.92
CA GLN A 792 -3.67 4.76 18.86
C GLN A 792 -3.78 5.55 17.54
N PRO A 793 -2.84 5.43 16.59
CA PRO A 793 -2.81 6.27 15.39
C PRO A 793 -3.98 6.01 14.43
N ASN A 794 -4.68 4.88 14.60
CA ASN A 794 -5.90 4.51 13.88
C ASN A 794 -7.20 5.01 14.58
N GLY A 795 -7.09 5.88 15.58
CA GLY A 795 -8.22 6.44 16.32
C GLY A 795 -8.85 5.51 17.36
N LYS A 796 -8.39 4.25 17.50
CA LYS A 796 -8.80 3.36 18.61
C LYS A 796 -8.14 3.81 19.92
N ILE A 797 -8.78 3.51 21.04
CA ILE A 797 -8.43 4.05 22.36
C ILE A 797 -8.10 2.88 23.31
N LEU A 798 -6.88 2.84 23.84
CA LEU A 798 -6.46 1.92 24.89
C LEU A 798 -6.72 2.54 26.26
N LEU A 799 -7.28 1.75 27.18
CA LEU A 799 -7.55 2.13 28.56
C LEU A 799 -6.95 1.09 29.51
N GLY A 800 -6.02 1.50 30.37
CA GLY A 800 -5.33 0.65 31.34
C GLY A 800 -5.73 0.95 32.79
N GLY A 801 -5.76 -0.06 33.65
CA GLY A 801 -6.09 0.09 35.07
C GLY A 801 -6.23 -1.25 35.80
N SER A 802 -7.11 -1.28 36.81
CA SER A 802 -7.70 -2.49 37.38
C SER A 802 -9.13 -2.62 36.84
N PHE A 803 -9.54 -3.77 36.31
CA PHE A 803 -10.93 -3.99 35.88
C PHE A 803 -11.47 -5.35 36.37
N ARG A 804 -11.67 -5.47 37.68
CA ARG A 804 -12.37 -6.61 38.31
C ARG A 804 -13.80 -6.76 37.77
N VAL A 805 -14.35 -7.98 37.82
CA VAL A 805 -15.69 -8.33 37.36
C VAL A 805 -16.52 -8.79 38.57
N MET A 806 -17.72 -8.23 38.76
CA MET A 806 -18.49 -8.42 40.00
C MET A 806 -19.19 -9.80 40.16
N ASN A 807 -19.30 -10.61 39.11
CA ASN A 807 -20.28 -11.70 39.05
C ASN A 807 -19.68 -13.11 39.20
N GLY A 808 -18.90 -13.36 40.27
CA GLY A 808 -18.61 -14.71 40.80
C GLY A 808 -17.81 -15.72 39.95
N GLY A 809 -17.54 -15.43 38.68
CA GLY A 809 -16.70 -16.26 37.81
C GLY A 809 -15.22 -16.24 38.19
N PRO A 810 -14.37 -17.04 37.51
CA PRO A 810 -12.93 -17.02 37.73
C PRO A 810 -12.40 -15.59 37.54
N GLN A 811 -11.59 -15.12 38.51
CA GLN A 811 -11.29 -13.69 38.72
C GLN A 811 -10.26 -13.11 37.74
N SER A 812 -10.35 -13.49 36.46
CA SER A 812 -9.49 -13.02 35.38
C SER A 812 -9.96 -11.65 34.86
N GLY A 813 -9.54 -10.58 35.54
CA GLY A 813 -9.80 -9.21 35.10
C GLY A 813 -8.98 -8.88 33.85
N ALA A 814 -9.57 -8.16 32.90
CA ALA A 814 -8.75 -7.45 31.90
C ALA A 814 -8.00 -6.31 32.61
N VAL A 815 -6.75 -6.05 32.22
CA VAL A 815 -5.96 -4.90 32.72
C VAL A 815 -5.74 -3.83 31.66
N VAL A 816 -5.94 -4.17 30.38
CA VAL A 816 -6.09 -3.22 29.27
C VAL A 816 -7.33 -3.59 28.45
N ARG A 817 -8.10 -2.57 28.07
CA ARG A 817 -9.25 -2.66 27.17
C ARG A 817 -9.02 -1.75 25.96
N ARG A 818 -9.59 -2.10 24.81
CA ARG A 818 -9.61 -1.22 23.64
C ARG A 818 -11.04 -0.86 23.22
N PHE A 819 -11.22 0.40 22.87
CA PHE A 819 -12.45 0.96 22.31
C PHE A 819 -12.20 1.48 20.89
N ASN A 820 -13.24 1.49 20.07
CA ASN A 820 -13.28 2.19 18.80
C ASN A 820 -13.47 3.69 19.01
N ALA A 821 -13.39 4.48 17.93
CA ALA A 821 -13.49 5.95 18.00
C ALA A 821 -14.87 6.49 18.46
N ASP A 822 -15.90 5.65 18.47
CA ASP A 822 -17.25 5.92 19.00
C ASP A 822 -17.44 5.47 20.47
N GLY A 823 -16.41 4.86 21.09
CA GLY A 823 -16.46 4.30 22.43
C GLY A 823 -17.02 2.87 22.51
N THR A 824 -17.43 2.24 21.41
CA THR A 824 -17.80 0.81 21.42
C THR A 824 -16.57 -0.06 21.72
N THR A 825 -16.76 -1.19 22.38
CA THR A 825 -15.66 -2.14 22.67
C THR A 825 -15.14 -2.78 21.39
N ASP A 826 -13.82 -2.78 21.18
CA ASP A 826 -13.21 -3.37 20.00
C ASP A 826 -13.13 -4.90 20.09
N GLY A 827 -14.09 -5.59 19.47
CA GLY A 827 -14.11 -7.05 19.39
C GLY A 827 -12.94 -7.68 18.61
N SER A 828 -12.11 -6.89 17.91
CA SER A 828 -10.89 -7.38 17.25
C SER A 828 -9.64 -7.30 18.12
N PHE A 829 -9.75 -6.89 19.38
CA PHE A 829 -8.63 -6.77 20.31
C PHE A 829 -8.54 -7.99 21.23
N GLN A 830 -7.38 -8.63 21.28
CA GLN A 830 -7.08 -9.69 22.24
C GLN A 830 -7.00 -9.06 23.65
N PRO A 831 -7.89 -9.45 24.59
CA PRO A 831 -7.92 -8.83 25.90
C PRO A 831 -6.68 -9.18 26.71
N VAL A 832 -6.00 -8.18 27.26
CA VAL A 832 -4.86 -8.41 28.18
C VAL A 832 -5.43 -8.80 29.55
N LEU A 833 -5.52 -10.10 29.80
CA LEU A 833 -6.11 -10.69 31.01
C LEU A 833 -5.07 -10.96 32.10
N SER A 834 -5.42 -10.68 33.36
CA SER A 834 -4.65 -11.06 34.56
C SER A 834 -5.45 -11.97 35.47
N SER A 835 -4.82 -13.08 35.90
CA SER A 835 -5.33 -13.95 36.97
C SER A 835 -4.96 -13.45 38.38
N ASN A 836 -4.08 -12.45 38.50
CA ASN A 836 -3.90 -11.70 39.73
C ASN A 836 -4.94 -10.57 39.77
N VAL A 837 -5.82 -10.57 40.78
CA VAL A 837 -6.84 -9.54 41.00
C VAL A 837 -6.24 -8.17 41.33
N ASP A 838 -5.05 -8.14 41.91
CA ASP A 838 -4.33 -6.91 42.26
C ASP A 838 -3.39 -6.46 41.12
N ALA A 839 -3.56 -7.00 39.91
CA ALA A 839 -2.83 -6.53 38.74
C ALA A 839 -3.35 -5.16 38.31
N ASN A 840 -2.45 -4.18 38.26
CA ASN A 840 -2.80 -2.78 38.03
C ASN A 840 -1.83 -2.14 37.03
N VAL A 841 -2.31 -1.80 35.83
CA VAL A 841 -1.52 -1.08 34.82
C VAL A 841 -1.45 0.40 35.18
N GLN A 842 -0.25 0.93 35.36
CA GLN A 842 0.01 2.32 35.78
C GLN A 842 0.50 3.19 34.61
N ALA A 843 1.19 2.61 33.64
CA ALA A 843 1.66 3.28 32.44
C ALA A 843 1.35 2.46 31.18
N LEU A 844 0.99 3.17 30.11
CA LEU A 844 0.92 2.65 28.74
C LEU A 844 1.77 3.55 27.85
N ALA A 845 2.60 2.96 26.99
CA ALA A 845 3.42 3.70 26.04
C ALA A 845 3.36 3.06 24.65
N LEU A 846 3.05 3.86 23.63
CA LEU A 846 2.90 3.40 22.24
C LEU A 846 4.24 3.52 21.49
N GLN A 847 4.59 2.50 20.70
CA GLN A 847 5.71 2.53 19.75
C GLN A 847 5.21 2.83 18.32
N ALA A 848 6.09 3.35 17.46
CA ALA A 848 5.76 3.79 16.11
C ALA A 848 5.32 2.66 15.15
N ASP A 849 5.61 1.40 15.48
CA ASP A 849 5.14 0.20 14.78
C ASP A 849 3.72 -0.23 15.21
N GLY A 850 3.09 0.49 16.13
CA GLY A 850 1.77 0.19 16.68
C GLY A 850 1.79 -0.80 17.87
N LYS A 851 2.96 -1.34 18.25
CA LYS A 851 3.11 -2.06 19.52
C LYS A 851 2.94 -1.12 20.70
N PHE A 852 2.63 -1.67 21.87
CA PHE A 852 2.53 -0.89 23.10
C PHE A 852 3.14 -1.62 24.29
N LEU A 853 3.75 -0.87 25.20
CA LEU A 853 4.25 -1.36 26.48
C LEU A 853 3.26 -1.09 27.60
N LEU A 854 3.23 -2.00 28.56
CA LEU A 854 2.49 -1.90 29.82
C LEU A 854 3.51 -1.84 30.95
N GLY A 855 3.44 -0.80 31.78
CA GLY A 855 4.13 -0.74 33.07
C GLY A 855 3.12 -0.76 34.21
N GLY A 856 3.40 -1.48 35.30
CA GLY A 856 2.53 -1.42 36.48
C GLY A 856 2.86 -2.43 37.57
N SER A 857 1.86 -2.71 38.41
CA SER A 857 1.92 -3.69 39.49
C SER A 857 1.28 -5.01 39.05
N PHE A 858 1.94 -5.80 38.20
CA PHE A 858 1.47 -7.13 37.78
C PHE A 858 2.63 -8.14 37.77
N ASN A 859 2.41 -9.34 38.32
CA ASN A 859 3.48 -10.29 38.64
C ASN A 859 3.04 -11.78 38.62
N VAL A 860 1.81 -12.10 38.18
CA VAL A 860 1.31 -13.49 38.14
C VAL A 860 0.22 -13.66 37.07
N GLY A 861 0.20 -14.82 36.41
CA GLY A 861 -0.72 -15.18 35.32
C GLY A 861 0.05 -15.71 34.10
N PRO A 862 -0.44 -15.53 32.86
CA PRO A 862 0.34 -15.87 31.65
C PRO A 862 1.67 -15.08 31.55
N PHE A 863 1.81 -14.01 32.33
CA PHE A 863 3.02 -13.21 32.57
C PHE A 863 4.14 -13.96 33.33
N THR A 864 4.21 -15.30 33.31
CA THR A 864 5.25 -16.07 34.04
C THR A 864 6.68 -15.67 33.66
N THR A 865 6.84 -15.04 32.50
CA THR A 865 8.09 -14.55 31.92
C THR A 865 8.20 -13.02 31.85
N ALA A 866 7.24 -12.23 32.35
CA ALA A 866 7.22 -10.77 32.18
C ALA A 866 6.77 -10.05 33.47
N ARG A 867 7.74 -9.69 34.33
CA ARG A 867 7.48 -9.02 35.62
C ARG A 867 7.34 -7.51 35.45
N TYR A 868 6.19 -6.94 35.83
CA TYR A 868 5.91 -5.50 35.95
C TYR A 868 6.09 -4.60 34.70
N LEU A 869 6.70 -5.12 33.63
CA LEU A 869 6.83 -4.51 32.31
C LEU A 869 6.60 -5.60 31.25
N GLU A 870 5.84 -5.27 30.21
CA GLU A 870 5.55 -6.18 29.09
C GLU A 870 5.33 -5.38 27.80
N ARG A 871 5.58 -5.99 26.63
CA ARG A 871 5.21 -5.43 25.32
C ARG A 871 4.15 -6.31 24.62
N ARG A 872 3.17 -5.65 24.01
CA ARG A 872 2.09 -6.25 23.21
C ARG A 872 2.14 -5.77 21.78
N ASN A 873 1.69 -6.63 20.88
CA ASN A 873 1.45 -6.29 19.48
C ASN A 873 0.21 -5.40 19.34
N ALA A 874 0.05 -4.77 18.16
CA ALA A 874 -1.06 -3.85 17.89
C ALA A 874 -2.47 -4.48 18.01
N ASP A 875 -2.59 -5.81 18.06
CA ASP A 875 -3.83 -6.55 18.29
C ASP A 875 -4.10 -6.91 19.76
N GLY A 876 -3.14 -6.70 20.67
CA GLY A 876 -3.20 -7.10 22.09
C GLY A 876 -2.48 -8.42 22.41
N SER A 877 -2.02 -9.17 21.41
CA SER A 877 -1.22 -10.39 21.61
C SER A 877 0.16 -10.07 22.20
N LEU A 878 0.82 -11.07 22.83
CA LEU A 878 2.15 -10.92 23.42
C LEU A 878 3.23 -10.77 22.34
N ASP A 879 4.10 -9.77 22.47
CA ASP A 879 5.33 -9.74 21.70
C ASP A 879 6.36 -10.67 22.35
N ALA A 880 6.35 -11.94 21.93
CA ALA A 880 7.28 -12.97 22.40
C ALA A 880 8.77 -12.68 22.08
N GLY A 881 9.06 -11.65 21.26
CA GLY A 881 10.42 -11.16 21.03
C GLY A 881 10.96 -10.21 22.10
N PHE A 882 10.16 -9.81 23.09
CA PHE A 882 10.59 -8.88 24.15
C PHE A 882 11.24 -9.63 25.34
N PRO A 883 12.39 -9.16 25.87
CA PRO A 883 13.12 -9.84 26.96
C PRO A 883 12.34 -10.08 28.24
N THR A 884 12.58 -11.26 28.81
CA THR A 884 11.85 -11.82 29.97
C THR A 884 12.47 -11.49 31.33
N GLY A 885 13.63 -10.83 31.36
CA GLY A 885 14.36 -10.54 32.59
C GLY A 885 13.65 -9.54 33.51
N GLY A 886 13.03 -8.50 32.91
CA GLY A 886 12.12 -7.55 33.54
C GLY A 886 12.66 -6.68 34.70
N PRO A 887 11.97 -5.60 35.07
CA PRO A 887 12.17 -4.95 36.37
C PRO A 887 11.71 -5.86 37.52
N ASN A 888 12.31 -5.71 38.70
CA ASN A 888 11.99 -6.54 39.88
C ASN A 888 10.84 -6.01 40.75
N PHE A 889 10.26 -4.85 40.43
CA PHE A 889 9.11 -4.25 41.11
C PHE A 889 8.34 -3.33 40.15
N SER A 890 7.22 -2.77 40.60
CA SER A 890 6.29 -1.98 39.79
C SER A 890 6.93 -0.81 39.02
N VAL A 891 6.53 -0.68 37.75
CA VAL A 891 6.88 0.43 36.86
C VAL A 891 5.73 1.43 36.85
N ALA A 892 5.97 2.66 37.33
CA ALA A 892 4.97 3.72 37.40
C ALA A 892 4.93 4.58 36.12
N ALA A 893 6.04 4.65 35.39
CA ALA A 893 6.16 5.43 34.16
C ALA A 893 6.96 4.69 33.08
N VAL A 894 6.49 4.75 31.84
CA VAL A 894 7.17 4.26 30.64
C VAL A 894 7.12 5.38 29.60
N GLN A 895 8.25 5.71 28.98
CA GLN A 895 8.34 6.71 27.90
C GLN A 895 9.14 6.15 26.72
N VAL A 896 8.77 6.54 25.50
CA VAL A 896 9.46 6.15 24.25
C VAL A 896 10.21 7.36 23.70
N GLN A 897 11.52 7.23 23.51
CA GLN A 897 12.37 8.26 22.91
C GLN A 897 12.26 8.24 21.38
N ALA A 898 12.66 9.34 20.72
CA ALA A 898 12.58 9.47 19.26
C ALA A 898 13.48 8.49 18.48
N ASP A 899 14.51 7.92 19.12
CA ASP A 899 15.36 6.84 18.59
C ASP A 899 14.76 5.43 18.84
N GLY A 900 13.56 5.35 19.40
CA GLY A 900 12.86 4.11 19.76
C GLY A 900 13.28 3.51 21.11
N LYS A 901 14.23 4.11 21.84
CA LYS A 901 14.61 3.64 23.18
C LYS A 901 13.48 3.83 24.20
N LEU A 902 13.50 3.03 25.26
CA LEU A 902 12.44 2.99 26.26
C LEU A 902 12.99 3.43 27.61
N VAL A 903 12.37 4.42 28.26
CA VAL A 903 12.79 4.88 29.61
C VAL A 903 11.74 4.48 30.64
N LEU A 904 12.20 3.88 31.73
CA LEU A 904 11.37 3.28 32.79
C LEU A 904 11.59 4.00 34.11
N GLY A 905 10.51 4.37 34.79
CA GLY A 905 10.51 4.91 36.16
C GLY A 905 9.58 4.10 37.07
N GLY A 906 9.95 3.91 38.34
CA GLY A 906 9.05 3.26 39.29
C GLY A 906 9.67 3.01 40.67
N LEU A 907 9.36 1.83 41.24
CA LEU A 907 9.85 1.38 42.54
C LEU A 907 10.98 0.32 42.45
N PHE A 908 11.26 -0.20 41.26
CA PHE A 908 12.24 -1.27 41.03
C PHE A 908 13.66 -0.90 41.47
N THR A 909 14.41 -1.91 41.91
CA THR A 909 15.82 -1.82 42.33
C THR A 909 16.75 -2.63 41.42
N SER A 910 16.22 -3.43 40.51
CA SER A 910 16.98 -4.07 39.42
C SER A 910 16.13 -4.27 38.16
N TYR A 911 16.81 -4.41 37.02
CA TYR A 911 16.25 -4.82 35.72
C TYR A 911 17.09 -5.98 35.16
N ALA A 912 16.46 -7.10 34.81
CA ALA A 912 17.12 -8.33 34.35
C ALA A 912 18.28 -8.76 35.29
N GLY A 913 18.06 -8.68 36.60
CA GLY A 913 19.07 -8.95 37.64
C GLY A 913 20.10 -7.83 37.85
N THR A 914 20.29 -6.91 36.89
CA THR A 914 21.22 -5.78 36.98
C THR A 914 20.68 -4.68 37.89
N ALA A 915 21.42 -4.26 38.91
CA ALA A 915 21.00 -3.21 39.84
C ALA A 915 20.71 -1.88 39.12
N ARG A 916 19.57 -1.25 39.44
CA ARG A 916 19.11 0.03 38.85
C ARG A 916 18.25 0.79 39.87
N GLY A 917 18.65 2.01 40.24
CA GLY A 917 17.94 2.82 41.23
C GLY A 917 16.68 3.50 40.67
N ARG A 918 15.56 2.77 40.58
CA ARG A 918 14.23 3.24 40.15
C ARG A 918 14.13 3.83 38.74
N LEU A 919 15.23 3.81 37.99
CA LEU A 919 15.35 4.31 36.63
C LEU A 919 16.15 3.34 35.78
N ALA A 920 15.69 3.08 34.56
CA ALA A 920 16.44 2.37 33.53
C ALA A 920 16.11 2.91 32.14
N ARG A 921 17.06 2.81 31.20
CA ARG A 921 16.78 2.93 29.76
C ARG A 921 17.05 1.59 29.08
N LEU A 922 16.21 1.24 28.12
CA LEU A 922 16.32 0.07 27.26
C LEU A 922 16.52 0.49 25.81
N ASN A 923 17.16 -0.38 25.05
CA ASN A 923 17.15 -0.35 23.59
C ASN A 923 15.74 -0.70 23.03
N PRO A 924 15.45 -0.46 21.75
CA PRO A 924 14.13 -0.73 21.16
C PRO A 924 13.69 -2.20 21.20
N ASP A 925 14.63 -3.14 21.36
CA ASP A 925 14.36 -4.58 21.55
C ASP A 925 13.95 -4.93 22.99
N GLY A 926 14.21 -4.05 23.97
CA GLY A 926 14.01 -4.30 25.40
C GLY A 926 15.27 -4.71 26.17
N THR A 927 16.43 -4.83 25.51
CA THR A 927 17.70 -5.02 26.21
C THR A 927 18.14 -3.74 26.92
N LEU A 928 18.98 -3.87 27.94
CA LEU A 928 19.38 -2.75 28.79
C LEU A 928 20.38 -1.81 28.07
N ASP A 929 20.10 -0.50 28.04
CA ASP A 929 21.06 0.49 27.51
C ASP A 929 22.17 0.74 28.54
N ASN A 930 23.33 0.12 28.29
CA ASN A 930 24.51 0.27 29.12
C ASN A 930 25.24 1.62 28.90
N GLY A 931 24.87 2.37 27.85
CA GLY A 931 25.28 3.77 27.66
C GLY A 931 24.48 4.76 28.51
N PHE A 932 23.49 4.30 29.28
CA PHE A 932 22.73 5.13 30.22
C PHE A 932 23.25 4.92 31.66
N ALA A 933 24.12 5.83 32.09
CA ALA A 933 24.90 5.79 33.31
C ALA A 933 24.07 6.22 34.54
N THR A 934 23.15 5.36 34.98
CA THR A 934 22.26 5.68 36.13
C THR A 934 22.97 5.72 37.48
N GLY A 935 24.14 5.08 37.61
CA GLY A 935 24.81 4.87 38.90
C GLY A 935 23.93 4.12 39.91
N ALA A 936 23.99 4.53 41.17
CA ALA A 936 23.07 4.12 42.24
C ALA A 936 21.62 4.61 42.02
N GLY A 937 21.41 5.62 41.15
CA GLY A 937 20.10 6.13 40.75
C GLY A 937 19.37 6.91 41.85
N PHE A 938 18.04 6.89 41.81
CA PHE A 938 17.19 7.56 42.79
C PHE A 938 17.06 6.77 44.08
N ASN A 939 17.03 7.47 45.22
CA ASN A 939 16.87 6.85 46.54
C ASN A 939 15.44 6.37 46.87
N SER A 940 14.42 6.83 46.13
CA SER A 940 13.00 6.46 46.32
C SER A 940 12.23 6.44 44.99
N ASN A 941 10.90 6.29 45.05
CA ASN A 941 10.00 6.10 43.90
C ASN A 941 10.10 7.23 42.86
N VAL A 942 10.25 6.85 41.59
CA VAL A 942 10.04 7.71 40.41
C VAL A 942 8.62 7.47 39.91
N ARG A 943 7.73 8.43 40.15
CA ARG A 943 6.29 8.33 39.82
C ARG A 943 5.98 8.71 38.39
N ALA A 944 6.66 9.71 37.84
CA ALA A 944 6.45 10.18 36.47
C ALA A 944 7.78 10.50 35.78
N LEU A 945 7.77 10.38 34.46
CA LEU A 945 8.87 10.70 33.56
C LEU A 945 8.35 11.54 32.39
N THR A 946 9.05 12.61 32.06
CA THR A 946 8.73 13.52 30.96
C THR A 946 9.97 13.77 30.11
N LEU A 947 9.92 13.40 28.83
CA LEU A 947 11.01 13.61 27.88
C LEU A 947 11.03 15.06 27.38
N GLN A 948 12.23 15.60 27.16
CA GLN A 948 12.46 16.90 26.53
C GLN A 948 12.94 16.73 25.09
N ALA A 949 12.70 17.73 24.24
CA ALA A 949 13.04 17.69 22.80
C ALA A 949 14.55 17.62 22.52
N ASP A 950 15.39 18.03 23.48
CA ASP A 950 16.85 17.92 23.46
C ASP A 950 17.38 16.58 23.99
N GLY A 951 16.49 15.62 24.27
CA GLY A 951 16.82 14.30 24.81
C GLY A 951 17.08 14.27 26.32
N LYS A 952 16.98 15.41 27.03
CA LYS A 952 16.99 15.42 28.51
C LYS A 952 15.73 14.76 29.06
N LEU A 953 15.81 14.28 30.30
CA LEU A 953 14.72 13.59 30.99
C LEU A 953 14.38 14.29 32.30
N LEU A 954 13.13 14.70 32.47
CA LEU A 954 12.60 15.11 33.77
C LEU A 954 11.98 13.90 34.48
N ALA A 955 12.29 13.75 35.76
CA ALA A 955 11.72 12.74 36.63
C ALA A 955 11.10 13.40 37.87
N THR A 956 9.96 12.88 38.34
CA THR A 956 9.33 13.32 39.60
C THR A 956 8.87 12.16 40.46
N GLY A 957 8.76 12.38 41.78
CA GLY A 957 8.25 11.36 42.70
C GLY A 957 8.51 11.65 44.18
N THR A 958 8.97 10.65 44.92
CA THR A 958 9.21 10.73 46.38
C THR A 958 10.69 10.70 46.76
N PHE A 959 11.60 10.73 45.78
CA PHE A 959 13.04 10.75 46.00
C PHE A 959 13.54 12.09 46.54
N THR A 960 14.68 12.07 47.21
CA THR A 960 15.38 13.27 47.72
C THR A 960 16.82 13.39 47.25
N SER A 961 17.36 12.34 46.61
CA SER A 961 18.67 12.38 45.96
C SER A 961 18.75 11.45 44.75
N TYR A 962 19.68 11.77 43.86
CA TYR A 962 20.10 10.96 42.71
C TYR A 962 21.62 10.81 42.75
N ASN A 963 22.14 9.57 42.80
CA ASN A 963 23.57 9.27 42.99
C ASN A 963 24.23 9.95 44.21
N GLY A 964 23.44 10.34 45.21
CA GLY A 964 23.89 11.07 46.40
C GLY A 964 23.74 12.60 46.29
N SER A 965 23.76 13.17 45.09
CA SER A 965 23.46 14.60 44.87
C SER A 965 22.02 14.93 45.29
N PRO A 966 21.77 16.07 45.96
CA PRO A 966 20.42 16.52 46.32
C PRO A 966 19.53 16.68 45.09
N ALA A 967 18.33 16.09 45.15
CA ALA A 967 17.32 16.19 44.10
C ALA A 967 15.94 16.00 44.73
N THR A 968 15.35 17.06 45.29
CA THR A 968 14.12 16.93 46.07
C THR A 968 12.89 16.80 45.18
N ARG A 969 12.49 15.55 44.93
CA ARG A 969 11.24 15.11 44.28
C ARG A 969 11.04 15.50 42.82
N ILE A 970 11.93 16.32 42.27
CA ILE A 970 12.09 16.58 40.84
C ILE A 970 13.59 16.57 40.50
N ALA A 971 13.94 16.04 39.33
CA ALA A 971 15.30 16.03 38.80
C ALA A 971 15.27 16.14 37.27
N ARG A 972 16.28 16.79 36.67
CA ARG A 972 16.57 16.71 35.24
C ARG A 972 17.85 15.91 35.03
N LEU A 973 17.82 14.93 34.14
CA LEU A 973 18.96 14.15 33.71
C LEU A 973 19.35 14.51 32.27
N ASN A 974 20.64 14.44 31.99
CA ASN A 974 21.21 14.57 30.65
C ASN A 974 20.93 13.28 29.82
N PRO A 975 21.12 13.30 28.48
CA PRO A 975 20.84 12.15 27.62
C PRO A 975 21.68 10.88 27.92
N ASP A 976 22.80 11.02 28.64
CA ASP A 976 23.66 9.94 29.12
C ASP A 976 23.22 9.36 30.48
N GLY A 977 22.27 10.00 31.18
CA GLY A 977 21.79 9.63 32.51
C GLY A 977 22.49 10.34 33.68
N SER A 978 23.48 11.20 33.43
CA SER A 978 24.07 12.06 34.46
C SER A 978 23.06 13.12 34.94
N LEU A 979 23.23 13.61 36.17
CA LEU A 979 22.38 14.68 36.72
C LEU A 979 22.72 16.01 36.02
N ASN A 980 21.71 16.80 35.67
CA ASN A 980 21.90 18.14 35.13
C ASN A 980 22.01 19.18 36.27
N ASP A 981 22.85 18.92 37.27
CA ASP A 981 23.11 19.80 38.42
C ASP A 981 24.20 20.85 38.15
N THR A 982 24.92 20.71 37.03
CA THR A 982 26.07 21.51 36.64
C THR A 982 25.85 22.14 35.28
N ALA A 983 26.34 23.37 35.10
CA ALA A 983 26.21 24.11 33.83
C ALA A 983 27.25 23.62 32.82
N THR A 984 26.81 23.23 31.62
CA THR A 984 27.65 22.50 30.66
C THR A 984 27.99 23.34 29.42
N PRO A 985 29.26 23.34 28.93
CA PRO A 985 29.63 24.11 27.75
C PRO A 985 28.94 23.64 26.47
N ILE A 986 28.46 24.60 25.68
CA ILE A 986 27.82 24.33 24.39
C ILE A 986 28.90 24.12 23.31
N ALA A 987 29.09 22.86 22.92
CA ALA A 987 29.98 22.49 21.83
C ALA A 987 29.54 23.14 20.51
N GLY A 988 30.49 23.70 19.76
CA GLY A 988 30.22 24.35 18.47
C GLY A 988 29.61 25.75 18.54
N ALA A 989 29.42 26.34 19.73
CA ALA A 989 29.00 27.73 19.86
C ALA A 989 30.02 28.68 19.21
N THR A 990 29.53 29.61 18.40
CA THR A 990 30.30 30.68 17.75
C THR A 990 30.06 32.01 18.46
N TYR A 991 31.00 32.95 18.43
CA TYR A 991 30.93 34.19 19.23
C TYR A 991 31.24 35.42 18.39
N ALA A 992 30.43 36.47 18.54
CA ALA A 992 30.65 37.80 18.01
C ALA A 992 30.58 38.83 19.15
N TRP A 993 31.51 39.77 19.18
CA TRP A 993 31.67 40.75 20.26
C TRP A 993 31.13 42.13 19.86
N SER A 994 30.78 42.96 20.86
CA SER A 994 30.23 44.31 20.65
C SER A 994 31.18 45.28 19.92
N ASN A 995 32.47 44.96 19.81
CA ASN A 995 33.46 45.70 19.01
C ASN A 995 33.62 45.16 17.57
N GLY A 996 32.78 44.22 17.13
CA GLY A 996 32.81 43.62 15.80
C GLY A 996 33.81 42.47 15.60
N GLN A 997 34.61 42.12 16.63
CA GLN A 997 35.50 40.95 16.57
C GLN A 997 34.73 39.63 16.76
N THR A 998 35.32 38.52 16.31
CA THR A 998 34.73 37.18 16.38
C THR A 998 35.68 36.16 16.97
N GLY A 999 35.14 35.15 17.66
CA GLY A 999 35.91 34.09 18.33
C GLY A 999 35.67 34.06 19.84
N ALA A 1000 35.94 32.92 20.47
CA ALA A 1000 35.69 32.72 21.90
C ALA A 1000 36.53 33.63 22.82
N SER A 1001 37.68 34.13 22.35
CA SER A 1001 38.51 35.09 23.08
C SER A 1001 38.90 36.27 22.20
N ILE A 1002 38.94 37.47 22.77
CA ILE A 1002 39.48 38.69 22.14
C ILE A 1002 40.48 39.36 23.08
N THR A 1003 41.41 40.13 22.52
CA THR A 1003 42.30 41.01 23.31
C THR A 1003 41.86 42.45 23.10
N VAL A 1004 41.71 43.18 24.20
CA VAL A 1004 41.23 44.57 24.21
C VAL A 1004 42.22 45.47 24.97
N ASP A 1005 42.54 46.60 24.35
CA ASP A 1005 43.53 47.61 24.76
C ASP A 1005 42.90 49.00 24.99
N GLN A 1006 41.62 49.15 24.67
CA GLN A 1006 40.84 50.38 24.83
C GLN A 1006 39.75 50.23 25.89
N ALA A 1007 39.51 51.32 26.63
CA ALA A 1007 38.38 51.41 27.55
C ALA A 1007 37.05 51.38 26.80
N GLY A 1008 36.08 50.62 27.30
CA GLY A 1008 34.81 50.39 26.63
C GLY A 1008 33.94 49.33 27.30
N SER A 1009 32.73 49.13 26.75
CA SER A 1009 31.74 48.18 27.26
C SER A 1009 31.64 46.97 26.32
N TYR A 1010 32.20 45.84 26.75
CA TYR A 1010 32.38 44.64 25.91
C TYR A 1010 31.39 43.54 26.29
N SER A 1011 30.55 43.12 25.34
CA SER A 1011 29.69 41.94 25.48
C SER A 1011 29.93 40.96 24.33
N ALA A 1012 29.63 39.69 24.55
CA ALA A 1012 29.72 38.62 23.56
C ALA A 1012 28.34 38.04 23.29
N THR A 1013 27.92 38.01 22.03
CA THR A 1013 26.77 37.23 21.56
C THR A 1013 27.26 35.89 21.05
N ALA A 1014 26.85 34.81 21.72
CA ALA A 1014 27.04 33.46 21.26
C ALA A 1014 25.90 33.04 20.33
N SER A 1015 26.22 32.45 19.19
CA SER A 1015 25.28 31.84 18.25
C SER A 1015 25.51 30.33 18.19
N TYR A 1016 24.44 29.56 18.35
CA TYR A 1016 24.47 28.10 18.49
C TYR A 1016 23.29 27.44 17.73
N GLY A 1017 22.98 26.18 18.04
CA GLY A 1017 22.02 25.36 17.28
C GLY A 1017 20.65 26.00 17.07
N SER A 1018 19.95 25.58 16.02
CA SER A 1018 18.58 26.02 15.68
C SER A 1018 18.41 27.53 15.44
N GLY A 1019 19.50 28.26 15.21
CA GLY A 1019 19.48 29.72 15.06
C GLY A 1019 19.42 30.49 16.38
N CYS A 1020 19.63 29.81 17.52
CA CYS A 1020 19.63 30.45 18.83
C CYS A 1020 20.81 31.38 19.02
N THR A 1021 20.54 32.53 19.64
CA THR A 1021 21.53 33.53 20.05
C THR A 1021 21.33 33.91 21.52
N ALA A 1022 22.41 34.04 22.28
CA ALA A 1022 22.38 34.57 23.64
C ALA A 1022 23.52 35.59 23.83
N THR A 1023 23.29 36.67 24.57
CA THR A 1023 24.28 37.75 24.76
C THR A 1023 24.68 37.86 26.22
N SER A 1024 25.98 38.00 26.48
CA SER A 1024 26.51 38.18 27.82
C SER A 1024 26.09 39.52 28.44
N ARG A 1025 26.15 39.60 29.77
CA ARG A 1025 26.29 40.92 30.42
C ARG A 1025 27.58 41.59 29.93
N ALA A 1026 27.58 42.92 29.82
CA ALA A 1026 28.73 43.66 29.35
C ALA A 1026 29.79 43.83 30.46
N VAL A 1027 31.04 43.48 30.14
CA VAL A 1027 32.23 43.76 30.94
C VAL A 1027 32.66 45.21 30.69
N GLN A 1028 32.81 45.99 31.77
CA GLN A 1028 33.29 47.36 31.69
C GLN A 1028 34.82 47.35 31.78
N VAL A 1029 35.50 47.72 30.69
CA VAL A 1029 36.95 47.88 30.64
C VAL A 1029 37.26 49.37 30.79
N THR A 1030 38.11 49.72 31.74
CA THR A 1030 38.44 51.11 32.09
C THR A 1030 39.94 51.33 32.03
N ALA A 1031 40.38 52.50 31.55
CA ALA A 1031 41.80 52.86 31.54
C ALA A 1031 42.17 53.55 32.86
N ASP A 1032 43.27 53.15 33.49
CA ASP A 1032 43.84 53.87 34.63
C ASP A 1032 44.65 55.08 34.15
N THR A 1033 43.94 56.19 33.92
CA THR A 1033 44.50 57.47 33.48
C THR A 1033 45.24 58.24 34.57
N THR A 1034 45.36 57.69 35.79
CA THR A 1034 45.96 58.39 36.94
C THR A 1034 47.49 58.27 37.01
N LEU A 1035 48.09 57.32 36.28
CA LEU A 1035 49.53 57.04 36.33
C LEU A 1035 50.36 58.08 35.56
N THR A 1036 51.22 58.81 36.26
CA THR A 1036 52.08 59.85 35.69
C THR A 1036 53.42 59.30 35.17
N ASN A 1037 54.14 60.08 34.36
CA ASN A 1037 55.52 59.78 33.99
C ASN A 1037 56.50 60.38 35.02
N LEU A 1038 57.50 59.60 35.44
CA LEU A 1038 58.58 60.04 36.33
C LEU A 1038 59.87 60.24 35.54
N ILE A 1039 60.56 61.35 35.79
CA ILE A 1039 61.93 61.60 35.31
C ILE A 1039 62.84 61.74 36.53
N VAL A 1040 63.95 61.01 36.53
CA VAL A 1040 64.98 61.03 37.57
C VAL A 1040 66.24 61.62 36.96
N SER A 1041 66.53 62.87 37.29
CA SER A 1041 67.71 63.63 36.80
C SER A 1041 68.78 63.91 37.86
N THR A 1042 68.46 63.63 39.13
CA THR A 1042 69.33 63.75 40.31
C THR A 1042 69.24 62.46 41.14
N ALA A 1043 69.91 62.40 42.30
CA ALA A 1043 69.80 61.29 43.24
C ALA A 1043 68.51 61.40 44.08
N GLN A 1044 67.63 60.39 44.02
CA GLN A 1044 66.41 60.34 44.83
C GLN A 1044 65.90 58.91 45.09
N THR A 1045 65.11 58.75 46.15
CA THR A 1045 64.37 57.51 46.43
C THR A 1045 63.02 57.52 45.71
N ILE A 1046 62.64 56.40 45.07
CA ILE A 1046 61.39 56.27 44.29
C ILE A 1046 60.59 55.03 44.74
N SER A 1047 59.26 55.11 44.65
CA SER A 1047 58.33 54.03 45.00
C SER A 1047 56.94 54.30 44.40
N GLY A 1048 56.04 53.31 44.42
CA GLY A 1048 54.67 53.46 43.92
C GLY A 1048 54.52 53.09 42.44
N SER A 1049 53.50 53.65 41.78
CA SER A 1049 53.06 53.23 40.44
C SER A 1049 53.14 54.38 39.44
N TYR A 1050 53.79 54.13 38.29
CA TYR A 1050 54.00 55.12 37.22
C TYR A 1050 53.68 54.54 35.84
N ASN A 1051 53.45 55.44 34.88
CA ASN A 1051 53.35 55.09 33.47
C ASN A 1051 54.76 54.79 32.91
N ASN A 1052 55.59 55.80 32.69
CA ASN A 1052 57.01 55.62 32.33
C ASN A 1052 57.94 56.13 33.43
N VAL A 1053 59.13 55.55 33.53
CA VAL A 1053 60.19 55.98 34.48
C VAL A 1053 61.51 56.13 33.71
N THR A 1054 61.99 57.37 33.56
CA THR A 1054 63.25 57.65 32.86
C THR A 1054 64.31 58.13 33.83
N ILE A 1055 65.34 57.31 34.06
CA ILE A 1055 66.54 57.68 34.82
C ILE A 1055 67.57 58.19 33.80
N THR A 1056 67.84 59.49 33.84
CA THR A 1056 68.73 60.16 32.87
C THR A 1056 70.20 59.91 33.18
N GLY A 1057 71.10 60.35 32.30
CA GLY A 1057 72.55 60.18 32.48
C GLY A 1057 73.17 60.85 33.72
N THR A 1058 72.42 61.68 34.44
CA THR A 1058 72.81 62.29 35.73
C THR A 1058 71.97 61.79 36.91
N GLY A 1059 70.95 60.97 36.64
CA GLY A 1059 69.99 60.49 37.64
C GLY A 1059 70.46 59.24 38.37
N ALA A 1060 70.13 59.16 39.66
CA ALA A 1060 70.30 57.96 40.47
C ALA A 1060 69.02 57.66 41.25
N ALA A 1061 68.36 56.55 40.91
CA ALA A 1061 67.16 56.09 41.60
C ALA A 1061 67.48 54.98 42.59
N THR A 1062 67.03 55.12 43.83
CA THR A 1062 67.01 54.02 44.82
C THR A 1062 65.57 53.63 45.10
N LEU A 1063 65.23 52.34 45.09
CA LEU A 1063 63.87 51.92 45.40
C LEU A 1063 63.60 51.99 46.91
N GLY A 1064 62.57 52.74 47.31
CA GLY A 1064 62.11 52.81 48.71
C GLY A 1064 61.10 51.70 49.07
N ALA A 1065 60.37 51.22 48.07
CA ALA A 1065 59.46 50.08 48.12
C ALA A 1065 59.36 49.47 46.71
N ALA A 1066 58.56 48.42 46.53
CA ALA A 1066 58.23 47.89 45.21
C ALA A 1066 57.76 49.00 44.25
N LEU A 1067 58.26 48.95 43.02
CA LEU A 1067 57.95 49.93 41.97
C LEU A 1067 57.06 49.26 40.91
N GLN A 1068 55.97 49.90 40.51
CA GLN A 1068 55.12 49.47 39.40
C GLN A 1068 55.30 50.38 38.20
N VAL A 1069 55.50 49.80 37.01
CA VAL A 1069 55.65 50.54 35.75
C VAL A 1069 54.76 49.93 34.67
N ALA A 1070 53.90 50.74 34.05
CA ALA A 1070 52.96 50.30 33.02
C ALA A 1070 53.54 50.38 31.59
N GLY A 1071 54.31 51.44 31.29
CA GLY A 1071 54.96 51.71 30.02
C GLY A 1071 56.41 51.18 29.98
N THR A 1072 57.41 52.05 30.09
CA THR A 1072 58.83 51.66 30.08
C THR A 1072 59.61 52.27 31.25
N LEU A 1073 60.44 51.46 31.91
CA LEU A 1073 61.53 51.95 32.76
C LEU A 1073 62.84 51.95 31.97
N THR A 1074 63.46 53.12 31.82
CA THR A 1074 64.72 53.31 31.09
C THR A 1074 65.80 53.84 32.00
N VAL A 1075 66.96 53.16 32.05
CA VAL A 1075 68.21 53.65 32.63
C VAL A 1075 69.14 54.08 31.50
N GLN A 1076 69.35 55.39 31.34
CA GLN A 1076 70.18 55.95 30.28
C GLN A 1076 71.69 55.80 30.57
N ALA A 1077 72.53 56.10 29.57
CA ALA A 1077 73.99 56.10 29.71
C ALA A 1077 74.44 57.06 30.83
N GLY A 1078 75.15 56.57 31.83
CA GLY A 1078 75.54 57.32 33.04
C GLY A 1078 74.55 57.23 34.20
N GLY A 1079 73.27 56.94 33.92
CA GLY A 1079 72.23 56.82 34.93
C GLY A 1079 72.36 55.55 35.78
N SER A 1080 71.81 55.56 36.99
CA SER A 1080 71.91 54.45 37.95
C SER A 1080 70.57 54.07 38.56
N LEU A 1081 70.28 52.76 38.61
CA LEU A 1081 69.16 52.19 39.38
C LEU A 1081 69.69 51.25 40.47
N VAL A 1082 69.35 51.52 41.73
CA VAL A 1082 69.61 50.66 42.89
C VAL A 1082 68.30 50.03 43.35
N THR A 1083 68.15 48.71 43.14
CA THR A 1083 66.86 48.05 43.42
C THR A 1083 66.58 47.83 44.90
N ASN A 1084 67.58 47.96 45.78
CA ASN A 1084 67.41 48.01 47.24
C ASN A 1084 66.51 46.89 47.83
N CYS A 1085 66.66 45.68 47.28
CA CYS A 1085 65.87 44.48 47.62
C CYS A 1085 64.36 44.56 47.29
N GLN A 1086 63.93 45.58 46.55
CA GLN A 1086 62.58 45.78 46.06
C GLN A 1086 62.46 45.32 44.59
N PRO A 1087 61.32 44.73 44.18
CA PRO A 1087 61.09 44.34 42.80
C PRO A 1087 60.55 45.51 41.95
N VAL A 1088 60.98 45.60 40.70
CA VAL A 1088 60.30 46.39 39.66
C VAL A 1088 59.29 45.51 38.95
N THR A 1089 58.01 45.83 39.03
CA THR A 1089 56.86 45.01 38.60
C THR A 1089 55.94 45.79 37.65
N GLY A 1090 54.96 45.12 37.05
CA GLY A 1090 53.94 45.75 36.18
C GLY A 1090 53.94 45.22 34.76
N ALA A 1091 53.07 45.78 33.92
CA ALA A 1091 52.89 45.38 32.52
C ALA A 1091 54.05 45.82 31.60
N GLY A 1092 54.82 46.82 32.02
CA GLY A 1092 55.76 47.53 31.17
C GLY A 1092 57.03 46.77 30.77
N SER A 1093 57.92 47.48 30.07
CA SER A 1093 59.23 47.00 29.63
C SER A 1093 60.38 47.66 30.40
N PHE A 1094 61.56 47.04 30.40
CA PHE A 1094 62.78 47.52 31.04
C PHE A 1094 63.91 47.68 30.01
N VAL A 1095 64.63 48.81 30.07
CA VAL A 1095 65.79 49.09 29.21
C VAL A 1095 66.95 49.64 30.04
N LEU A 1096 68.04 48.88 30.14
CA LEU A 1096 69.33 49.33 30.64
C LEU A 1096 70.24 49.64 29.45
N ALA A 1097 70.47 50.92 29.19
CA ALA A 1097 71.24 51.40 28.04
C ALA A 1097 72.76 51.17 28.20
N ALA A 1098 73.50 51.30 27.09
CA ALA A 1098 74.95 51.26 27.08
C ALA A 1098 75.55 52.29 28.05
N GLY A 1099 76.40 51.85 28.97
CA GLY A 1099 76.98 52.70 30.01
C GLY A 1099 76.04 53.13 31.14
N GLY A 1100 74.80 52.63 31.20
CA GLY A 1100 73.96 52.72 32.41
C GLY A 1100 74.45 51.79 33.52
N THR A 1101 73.93 51.96 34.73
CA THR A 1101 74.27 51.16 35.91
C THR A 1101 73.04 50.54 36.57
N LEU A 1102 73.11 49.25 36.91
CA LEU A 1102 72.07 48.52 37.64
C LEU A 1102 72.69 47.80 38.86
N SER A 1103 72.21 48.13 40.06
CA SER A 1103 72.64 47.56 41.34
C SER A 1103 71.53 46.73 41.97
N ILE A 1104 71.81 45.45 42.21
CA ILE A 1104 70.84 44.38 42.44
C ILE A 1104 71.08 43.73 43.81
N CYS A 1105 70.03 43.62 44.63
CA CYS A 1105 70.05 42.86 45.89
C CYS A 1105 69.44 41.45 45.78
N ASP A 1106 68.54 41.22 44.83
CA ASP A 1106 67.75 39.98 44.70
C ASP A 1106 68.64 38.73 44.50
N ALA A 1107 68.30 37.63 45.20
CA ALA A 1107 69.04 36.37 45.20
C ALA A 1107 69.07 35.66 43.82
N ALA A 1108 68.00 35.80 43.02
CA ALA A 1108 67.92 35.30 41.65
C ALA A 1108 68.57 36.27 40.62
N GLY A 1109 69.09 37.42 41.08
CA GLY A 1109 69.79 38.38 40.24
C GLY A 1109 68.86 39.11 39.28
N ILE A 1110 69.08 38.94 37.99
CA ILE A 1110 68.23 39.49 36.92
C ILE A 1110 67.78 38.39 35.96
N SER A 1111 66.48 38.32 35.68
CA SER A 1111 65.90 37.39 34.71
C SER A 1111 65.46 38.12 33.44
N SER A 1112 65.65 37.47 32.27
CA SER A 1112 65.17 37.94 30.97
C SER A 1112 63.63 37.97 30.86
N SER A 1113 62.92 37.16 31.66
CA SER A 1113 61.45 37.13 31.75
C SER A 1113 60.97 36.49 33.06
N GLY A 1114 59.65 36.47 33.31
CA GLY A 1114 59.06 35.77 34.46
C GLY A 1114 59.22 36.49 35.81
N ALA A 1115 58.63 35.92 36.86
CA ALA A 1115 58.42 36.57 38.17
C ALA A 1115 59.64 36.53 39.14
N THR A 1116 60.87 36.32 38.63
CA THR A 1116 62.09 36.16 39.44
C THR A 1116 63.15 37.20 39.10
N GLY A 1117 64.02 37.51 40.08
CA GLY A 1117 65.02 38.57 39.98
C GLY A 1117 64.46 39.95 40.33
N ALA A 1118 65.34 40.95 40.38
CA ALA A 1118 64.96 42.31 40.80
C ALA A 1118 64.12 43.11 39.78
N VAL A 1119 64.07 42.67 38.52
CA VAL A 1119 63.20 43.21 37.47
C VAL A 1119 62.25 42.12 37.03
N GLN A 1120 60.96 42.31 37.32
CA GLN A 1120 59.86 41.35 37.16
C GLN A 1120 58.77 41.87 36.20
N LEU A 1121 59.04 42.98 35.51
CA LEU A 1121 58.21 43.58 34.47
C LEU A 1121 57.80 42.58 33.36
N ALA A 1122 56.54 42.59 32.94
CA ALA A 1122 55.97 41.57 32.05
C ALA A 1122 56.38 41.73 30.57
N GLY A 1123 56.70 42.96 30.15
CA GLY A 1123 57.20 43.27 28.81
C GLY A 1123 58.68 42.92 28.59
N SER A 1124 59.27 43.47 27.53
CA SER A 1124 60.65 43.18 27.14
C SER A 1124 61.66 43.68 28.19
N ARG A 1125 62.71 42.91 28.44
CA ARG A 1125 63.80 43.27 29.38
C ARG A 1125 65.13 43.33 28.63
N THR A 1126 65.52 44.53 28.22
CA THR A 1126 66.75 44.79 27.46
C THR A 1126 67.89 45.15 28.40
N PHE A 1127 68.92 44.32 28.42
CA PHE A 1127 70.11 44.47 29.24
C PHE A 1127 71.33 44.70 28.34
N SER A 1128 71.97 45.88 28.39
CA SER A 1128 73.07 46.21 27.48
C SER A 1128 74.40 45.52 27.85
N PRO A 1129 75.10 44.88 26.90
CA PRO A 1129 76.41 44.27 27.14
C PRO A 1129 77.55 45.27 27.41
N THR A 1130 77.26 46.58 27.38
CA THR A 1130 78.20 47.65 27.75
C THR A 1130 77.75 48.48 28.95
N ALA A 1131 76.82 47.95 29.77
CA ALA A 1131 76.40 48.51 31.06
C ALA A 1131 77.23 47.99 32.26
N THR A 1132 77.07 48.64 33.42
CA THR A 1132 77.62 48.23 34.72
C THR A 1132 76.57 47.43 35.50
N TYR A 1133 76.96 46.27 36.01
CA TYR A 1133 76.12 45.42 36.86
C TYR A 1133 76.77 45.25 38.23
N ARG A 1134 76.04 45.60 39.29
CA ARG A 1134 76.51 45.50 40.68
C ARG A 1134 75.60 44.55 41.46
N TYR A 1135 76.18 43.55 42.12
CA TYR A 1135 75.46 42.60 42.98
C TYR A 1135 75.85 42.89 44.43
N ALA A 1136 74.89 43.36 45.21
CA ALA A 1136 75.10 43.91 46.56
C ALA A 1136 73.94 43.54 47.51
N GLY A 1137 73.46 42.29 47.41
CA GLY A 1137 72.50 41.73 48.36
C GLY A 1137 73.13 41.27 49.68
N THR A 1138 72.29 40.80 50.59
CA THR A 1138 72.68 40.24 51.90
C THR A 1138 72.63 38.70 51.94
N GLN A 1139 71.87 38.07 51.04
CA GLN A 1139 71.87 36.63 50.81
C GLN A 1139 72.76 36.28 49.61
N ALA A 1140 73.21 35.03 49.51
CA ALA A 1140 74.01 34.58 48.37
C ALA A 1140 73.25 34.79 47.05
N GLN A 1141 73.88 35.44 46.07
CA GLN A 1141 73.25 35.79 44.80
C GLN A 1141 73.69 34.88 43.66
N THR A 1142 72.83 34.77 42.65
CA THR A 1142 73.17 34.29 41.32
C THR A 1142 73.12 35.45 40.32
N THR A 1143 73.81 35.35 39.19
CA THR A 1143 73.73 36.41 38.15
C THR A 1143 72.36 36.49 37.47
N GLY A 1144 71.62 35.38 37.42
CA GLY A 1144 70.35 35.24 36.69
C GLY A 1144 70.52 35.06 35.19
N SER A 1145 69.42 34.83 34.46
CA SER A 1145 69.41 34.61 33.00
C SER A 1145 69.51 35.90 32.18
N GLY A 1146 69.15 37.05 32.76
CA GLY A 1146 69.12 38.36 32.10
C GLY A 1146 70.47 39.06 32.01
N LEU A 1147 71.52 38.55 32.68
CA LEU A 1147 72.87 39.09 32.52
C LEU A 1147 73.38 38.77 31.10
N PRO A 1148 73.82 39.74 30.29
CA PRO A 1148 74.35 39.43 28.96
C PRO A 1148 75.69 38.70 29.04
N ALA A 1149 76.02 37.90 28.00
CA ALA A 1149 77.27 37.14 27.93
C ALA A 1149 78.55 38.00 27.89
N GLN A 1150 78.41 39.31 27.73
CA GLN A 1150 79.45 40.32 27.94
C GLN A 1150 78.88 41.47 28.76
N VAL A 1151 79.67 42.07 29.66
CA VAL A 1151 79.34 43.31 30.37
C VAL A 1151 80.51 44.30 30.30
N ARG A 1152 80.26 45.59 30.53
CA ARG A 1152 81.36 46.58 30.67
C ARG A 1152 82.04 46.40 32.02
N ASN A 1153 81.25 46.46 33.10
CA ASN A 1153 81.73 46.27 34.46
C ASN A 1153 80.85 45.25 35.21
N LEU A 1154 81.47 44.38 36.01
CA LEU A 1154 80.80 43.57 37.03
C LEU A 1154 81.36 43.93 38.41
N GLU A 1155 80.51 44.31 39.35
CA GLU A 1155 80.88 44.52 40.75
C GLU A 1155 80.19 43.50 41.67
N VAL A 1156 80.99 42.87 42.54
CA VAL A 1156 80.56 41.93 43.59
C VAL A 1156 80.77 42.58 44.96
N GLY A 1157 79.73 43.29 45.41
CA GLY A 1157 79.62 43.94 46.71
C GLY A 1157 78.74 43.17 47.71
N ASN A 1158 78.62 41.85 47.54
CA ASN A 1158 77.83 40.95 48.37
C ASN A 1158 78.74 39.97 49.10
N ALA A 1159 78.79 40.05 50.44
CA ALA A 1159 79.64 39.21 51.29
C ALA A 1159 79.23 37.72 51.32
N ALA A 1160 77.96 37.39 51.05
CA ALA A 1160 77.50 36.01 50.88
C ALA A 1160 77.87 35.43 49.49
N GLY A 1161 78.43 36.25 48.60
CA GLY A 1161 78.97 35.85 47.31
C GLY A 1161 77.99 35.90 46.14
N LEU A 1162 78.54 35.88 44.93
CA LEU A 1162 77.83 35.84 43.65
C LEU A 1162 78.23 34.58 42.87
N THR A 1163 77.25 33.88 42.30
CA THR A 1163 77.47 32.69 41.47
C THR A 1163 77.08 32.93 40.01
N LEU A 1164 77.96 32.60 39.07
CA LEU A 1164 77.66 32.67 37.63
C LEU A 1164 76.63 31.60 37.22
N THR A 1165 75.59 32.04 36.53
CA THR A 1165 74.57 31.19 35.88
C THR A 1165 75.01 30.71 34.50
N GLN A 1166 75.81 31.52 33.80
CA GLN A 1166 76.23 31.35 32.40
C GLN A 1166 77.65 31.91 32.17
N PRO A 1167 78.33 31.59 31.05
CA PRO A 1167 79.61 32.19 30.71
C PRO A 1167 79.54 33.71 30.60
N LEU A 1168 80.59 34.41 31.02
CA LEU A 1168 80.62 35.87 31.09
C LEU A 1168 81.95 36.43 30.59
N SER A 1169 81.88 37.48 29.77
CA SER A 1169 83.02 38.31 29.39
C SER A 1169 82.94 39.69 30.05
N VAL A 1170 84.04 40.20 30.58
CA VAL A 1170 84.11 41.52 31.22
C VAL A 1170 84.99 42.44 30.39
N GLY A 1171 84.43 43.56 29.93
CA GLY A 1171 85.05 44.47 28.96
C GLY A 1171 85.97 45.55 29.54
N ARG A 1172 85.81 45.92 30.81
CA ARG A 1172 86.57 47.02 31.43
C ARG A 1172 86.92 46.79 32.90
N GLU A 1173 86.01 46.32 33.74
CA GLU A 1173 86.33 46.14 35.17
C GLU A 1173 85.57 44.98 35.82
N LEU A 1174 86.30 44.08 36.49
CA LEU A 1174 85.75 43.13 37.45
C LEU A 1174 86.15 43.60 38.85
N ARG A 1175 85.19 44.09 39.64
CA ARG A 1175 85.40 44.62 40.98
C ARG A 1175 84.88 43.65 42.03
N LEU A 1176 85.73 43.22 42.97
CA LEU A 1176 85.37 42.39 44.11
C LEU A 1176 85.51 43.25 45.38
N THR A 1177 84.40 43.85 45.82
CA THR A 1177 84.42 44.83 46.92
C THR A 1177 84.33 44.17 48.30
N THR A 1178 83.46 43.17 48.47
CA THR A 1178 83.21 42.54 49.79
C THR A 1178 82.94 41.03 49.77
N GLY A 1179 82.96 40.36 48.61
CA GLY A 1179 82.74 38.91 48.56
C GLY A 1179 83.17 38.22 47.26
N ASN A 1180 82.95 36.90 47.23
CA ASN A 1180 83.52 36.01 46.23
C ASN A 1180 82.66 35.88 44.96
N LEU A 1181 83.31 35.70 43.81
CA LEU A 1181 82.68 35.33 42.54
C LEU A 1181 82.91 33.85 42.24
N THR A 1182 81.89 33.01 42.39
CA THR A 1182 81.95 31.58 42.12
C THR A 1182 81.56 31.29 40.67
N LEU A 1183 82.45 30.66 39.91
CA LEU A 1183 82.25 30.47 38.46
C LEU A 1183 81.32 29.30 38.11
N ASN A 1184 81.11 28.34 39.02
CA ASN A 1184 80.16 27.22 38.84
C ASN A 1184 80.30 26.49 37.48
N GLY A 1185 81.54 26.18 37.08
CA GLY A 1185 81.84 25.53 35.81
C GLY A 1185 81.62 26.40 34.55
N ARG A 1186 81.31 27.69 34.71
CA ARG A 1186 81.20 28.67 33.60
C ARG A 1186 82.54 29.34 33.33
N ALA A 1187 82.79 29.67 32.07
CA ALA A 1187 83.98 30.44 31.70
C ALA A 1187 83.78 31.92 32.07
N LEU A 1188 84.79 32.51 32.72
CA LEU A 1188 84.94 33.96 32.89
C LEU A 1188 86.09 34.43 31.99
N THR A 1189 85.81 35.39 31.10
CA THR A 1189 86.81 35.99 30.20
C THR A 1189 87.01 37.46 30.53
N LEU A 1190 88.23 37.85 30.87
CA LEU A 1190 88.63 39.26 31.00
C LEU A 1190 89.12 39.72 29.62
N LEU A 1191 88.43 40.69 29.02
CA LEU A 1191 88.68 41.13 27.64
C LEU A 1191 89.84 42.14 27.57
N SER A 1192 90.42 42.25 26.37
CA SER A 1192 91.47 43.21 26.04
C SER A 1192 91.32 43.66 24.59
N SER A 1193 91.46 44.95 24.34
CA SER A 1193 91.47 45.62 23.04
C SER A 1193 92.72 46.49 22.87
N ASP A 1194 92.81 47.16 21.73
CA ASP A 1194 93.74 48.26 21.42
C ASP A 1194 93.74 49.41 22.43
N THR A 1195 92.64 49.60 23.15
CA THR A 1195 92.29 50.81 23.89
C THR A 1195 92.01 50.57 25.36
N LEU A 1196 91.60 49.35 25.75
CA LEU A 1196 91.28 48.98 27.13
C LEU A 1196 91.65 47.52 27.39
N THR A 1197 92.11 47.22 28.61
CA THR A 1197 92.18 45.85 29.14
C THR A 1197 91.39 45.78 30.42
N ALA A 1198 90.61 44.71 30.60
CA ALA A 1198 89.72 44.55 31.74
C ALA A 1198 90.52 44.42 33.05
N LEU A 1199 90.35 45.42 33.93
CA LEU A 1199 91.03 45.49 35.22
C LEU A 1199 90.30 44.62 36.26
N VAL A 1200 91.06 43.88 37.08
CA VAL A 1200 90.51 43.24 38.30
C VAL A 1200 90.81 44.13 39.49
N VAL A 1201 89.77 44.69 40.10
CA VAL A 1201 89.86 45.54 41.30
C VAL A 1201 89.36 44.72 42.49
N ASN A 1202 90.28 44.09 43.23
CA ASN A 1202 89.94 43.27 44.38
C ASN A 1202 90.34 43.96 45.69
N THR A 1203 89.36 44.32 46.52
CA THR A 1203 89.60 44.86 47.86
C THR A 1203 89.30 43.86 48.96
N ASN A 1204 88.29 43.00 48.78
CA ASN A 1204 88.00 41.88 49.70
C ASN A 1204 87.12 40.81 49.02
N GLY A 1205 87.75 39.86 48.33
CA GLY A 1205 87.07 38.72 47.70
C GLY A 1205 88.02 37.82 46.91
N GLN A 1206 87.51 36.74 46.32
CA GLN A 1206 88.24 35.82 45.43
C GLN A 1206 87.35 35.37 44.26
N VAL A 1207 87.97 35.03 43.12
CA VAL A 1207 87.30 34.34 42.01
C VAL A 1207 87.48 32.84 42.21
N ASN A 1208 86.39 32.13 42.48
CA ASN A 1208 86.40 30.68 42.70
C ASN A 1208 86.13 29.95 41.37
N GLY A 1209 87.18 29.79 40.58
CA GLY A 1209 87.19 29.02 39.33
C GLY A 1209 88.22 29.53 38.31
N PRO A 1210 88.39 28.84 37.16
CA PRO A 1210 89.34 29.25 36.12
C PRO A 1210 88.83 30.46 35.34
N ALA A 1211 89.51 31.61 35.52
CA ALA A 1211 89.33 32.80 34.69
C ALA A 1211 90.36 32.84 33.56
N THR A 1212 89.94 33.24 32.37
CA THR A 1212 90.79 33.44 31.19
C THR A 1212 91.01 34.94 30.97
N VAL A 1213 92.25 35.36 30.72
CA VAL A 1213 92.54 36.71 30.21
C VAL A 1213 92.72 36.61 28.70
N GLN A 1214 91.82 37.22 27.93
CA GLN A 1214 92.07 37.50 26.52
C GLN A 1214 93.09 38.63 26.46
N ARG A 1215 94.20 38.43 25.75
CA ARG A 1215 95.23 39.44 25.51
C ARG A 1215 95.05 40.04 24.12
N TYR A 1216 94.94 41.36 24.01
CA TYR A 1216 95.04 42.03 22.71
C TYR A 1216 96.45 41.94 22.16
N LEU A 1217 96.55 41.71 20.85
CA LEU A 1217 97.77 41.83 20.08
C LEU A 1217 97.44 42.73 18.89
N SER A 1218 98.17 43.84 18.74
CA SER A 1218 97.98 44.73 17.59
C SER A 1218 98.32 43.98 16.29
N PRO A 1219 97.39 43.89 15.32
CA PRO A 1219 97.66 43.23 14.04
C PRO A 1219 98.87 43.83 13.31
N ALA A 1220 99.11 45.14 13.48
CA ALA A 1220 100.24 45.86 12.89
C ALA A 1220 101.61 45.46 13.47
N LEU A 1221 101.65 44.82 14.65
CA LEU A 1221 102.88 44.35 15.30
C LEU A 1221 103.06 42.83 15.22
N ASN A 1222 102.10 42.07 14.67
CA ASN A 1222 102.19 40.62 14.58
C ASN A 1222 101.36 40.06 13.39
N PRO A 1223 101.81 40.25 12.14
CA PRO A 1223 101.03 39.93 10.93
C PRO A 1223 101.03 38.43 10.55
N GLY A 1224 101.38 37.53 11.48
CA GLY A 1224 101.49 36.07 11.24
C GLY A 1224 100.32 35.25 11.80
N PRO A 1225 100.07 34.03 11.28
CA PRO A 1225 98.94 33.19 11.68
C PRO A 1225 99.15 32.50 13.06
N GLY A 1226 98.99 33.27 14.14
CA GLY A 1226 98.53 32.78 15.43
C GLY A 1226 99.57 32.21 16.42
N TYR A 1227 99.94 33.01 17.42
CA TYR A 1227 100.52 32.50 18.67
C TYR A 1227 99.41 32.13 19.69
N ARG A 1228 99.27 30.84 20.01
CA ARG A 1228 98.49 30.38 21.18
C ARG A 1228 99.41 30.28 22.40
N HIS A 1229 99.34 31.25 23.31
CA HIS A 1229 99.86 31.03 24.67
C HIS A 1229 98.81 30.32 25.52
N LEU A 1230 99.11 29.06 25.90
CA LEU A 1230 98.42 28.39 26.98
C LEU A 1230 98.93 28.96 28.31
N ALA A 1231 98.15 29.83 28.93
CA ALA A 1231 98.37 30.19 30.33
C ALA A 1231 97.95 28.98 31.20
N ALA A 1232 98.92 28.32 31.84
CA ALA A 1232 98.64 27.26 32.80
C ALA A 1232 97.88 27.80 34.02
N PRO A 1233 97.01 26.99 34.65
CA PRO A 1233 96.30 27.44 35.86
C PRO A 1233 97.28 27.67 37.01
N VAL A 1234 97.20 28.86 37.62
CA VAL A 1234 98.00 29.19 38.81
C VAL A 1234 97.43 28.43 40.01
N LEU A 1235 98.02 27.27 40.31
CA LEU A 1235 97.71 26.48 41.50
C LEU A 1235 98.34 27.13 42.74
N ARG A 1236 97.69 27.01 43.90
CA ARG A 1236 98.23 27.55 45.17
C ARG A 1236 99.54 26.86 45.55
N VAL A 1237 100.56 27.67 45.83
CA VAL A 1237 101.71 27.28 46.67
C VAL A 1237 101.36 27.64 48.12
N TYR A 1238 101.60 26.72 49.07
CA TYR A 1238 101.54 27.04 50.50
C TYR A 1238 102.84 27.73 50.94
N PRO A 1239 102.79 28.73 51.84
CA PRO A 1239 103.95 29.53 52.18
C PRO A 1239 104.96 28.74 53.02
N ASN A 1240 106.24 28.84 52.67
CA ASN A 1240 107.32 28.65 53.64
C ASN A 1240 108.64 29.32 53.17
N ARG A 1241 109.07 30.30 53.99
CA ARG A 1241 110.36 31.02 54.01
C ARG A 1241 110.66 32.08 52.94
N GLU A 1242 111.18 33.17 53.49
CA GLU A 1242 111.96 34.29 52.91
C GLU A 1242 111.30 35.10 51.78
#